data_AF-A0A5M6IWN8-F1
#
_entry.id   AF-A0A5M6IWN8-F1
#
_cell.length_a   1.000
_cell.length_b   1.000
_cell.length_c   1.000
_cell.angle_alpha   90.00
_cell.angle_beta   90.00
_cell.angle_gamma   90.00
#
_symmetry.space_group_name_H-M   'P 1'
#
loop_
_entity.id
_entity.type
_entity.pdbx_description
1 polymer ?
#
loop_
_entity_poly.entity_id
_entity_poly.type
_entity_poly.pdbx_seq_one_letter_code
_entity_poly.pdbx_strand_id
1 'polypeptide(L)'
;MSTPASSTNTASRLGINLSWVNDWGDQQMTFVDVMRNARGFATTDSYWDPTNHPVPVGADGWPTTDFGVMFLTAPGDPAGRSLGATVPSMFGTYHLSFTGQATVTGPDCTVQNLQYNKATNTSTADVVLASTSNSLSLVFTNTKAAVKNIHLLRPGYPVGTTQVFTDAFLNALQPFSTLRFMDFLQTNDNPVTSWAGRTLPTNPVQSGPGGVAWEYVIQLANATGKDVWINIPEGVDLADTSQGNYVIQLAKLLKANLLPGIHVYVEYSNELWNGLFQQSTDNQNAAVSEVQSGADKNLNYDKVNNEYYWALRRDAHQTVRISQLFSQVYGATAMGSVIRPVLASQYVQPYLIEDSLAYINANFGAPKQYLYGIASAPYVSASNFQSVDGVISSLKSNIKEIDAGFSGKSYAGGVDYSVTSYKPIADYYGLKNLAYEGGPDFGYDNASNAIAEKALSDPRLNRLVQQELADWYGKNNDLLMYYELASGPGNYYGAYEDMALATPKSQALSTVSSTPLSGYTSGAGAVTALSATPANADLGTGATVTLQVTLSQPVWITGTPTLTLNDGGKASYAGGSGTRVLTFKHTIAAGQNASDLAVTATGLPSGATVTDAGGSTASLAKAVGAIPGHMIVDTARTRITIATGTGQTVDASSGNDVVTLADGNATLVFKGSNNVAFLGDGKGTLTATVNDGSTGLTAYVLDTGTYTFTGLATDTGAVVDLLGGLGGYTTAAEVVAALRSDGSGGTNLPLGGSGMIHFTGIEPAKLGAANFRIG
;
A
#
# COMPACT_ATOMS: atom_id res chain seq x y z
N MET A 1 22.47 10.96 -7.60
CA MET A 1 21.48 11.26 -6.53
C MET A 1 21.27 9.99 -5.74
N SER A 2 21.20 10.08 -4.42
CA SER A 2 20.89 8.96 -3.53
C SER A 2 19.56 8.34 -3.95
N THR A 3 19.56 7.04 -4.25
CA THR A 3 18.33 6.25 -4.31
C THR A 3 17.52 6.53 -3.05
N PRO A 4 16.26 6.98 -3.15
CA PRO A 4 15.39 6.99 -1.98
C PRO A 4 15.40 5.55 -1.45
N ALA A 5 15.65 5.38 -0.15
CA ALA A 5 15.51 4.10 0.49
C ALA A 5 14.09 3.60 0.17
N SER A 6 14.01 2.53 -0.62
CA SER A 6 12.78 1.84 -0.92
C SER A 6 12.15 1.44 0.41
N SER A 7 11.12 2.18 0.83
CA SER A 7 10.18 1.71 1.83
C SER A 7 9.08 0.90 1.15
N THR A 8 9.40 0.13 0.09
CA THR A 8 8.45 -0.85 -0.43
C THR A 8 8.26 -1.90 0.64
N ASN A 9 7.04 -2.01 1.15
CA ASN A 9 6.61 -3.15 1.91
C ASN A 9 6.72 -4.38 1.00
N THR A 10 7.81 -5.13 1.12
CA THR A 10 8.05 -6.39 0.39
C THR A 10 7.01 -7.47 0.72
N ALA A 11 6.11 -7.22 1.69
CA ALA A 11 4.96 -8.06 2.02
C ALA A 11 3.63 -7.53 1.45
N SER A 12 3.61 -6.38 0.75
CA SER A 12 2.42 -5.90 0.05
C SER A 12 2.10 -6.87 -1.10
N ARG A 13 0.86 -7.39 -1.15
CA ARG A 13 0.35 -8.24 -2.24
C ARG A 13 -0.50 -7.43 -3.22
N LEU A 14 -0.24 -6.14 -3.31
CA LEU A 14 -0.97 -5.20 -4.15
C LEU A 14 -0.18 -4.91 -5.42
N GLY A 15 -0.79 -5.14 -6.58
CA GLY A 15 -0.26 -4.73 -7.87
C GLY A 15 -1.09 -3.61 -8.51
N ILE A 16 -0.62 -3.11 -9.65
CA ILE A 16 -1.32 -2.11 -10.49
C ILE A 16 -1.20 -2.47 -11.98
N ASN A 17 -2.25 -2.32 -12.80
CA ASN A 17 -2.02 -2.28 -14.26
C ASN A 17 -1.51 -0.91 -14.69
N LEU A 18 -0.57 -0.92 -15.62
CA LEU A 18 -0.09 0.26 -16.30
C LEU A 18 -0.95 0.56 -17.52
N SER A 19 -1.30 1.83 -17.69
CA SER A 19 -2.12 2.32 -18.80
C SER A 19 -1.39 2.25 -20.14
N TRP A 20 -2.12 2.47 -21.23
CA TRP A 20 -1.55 2.63 -22.57
C TRP A 20 -0.48 3.71 -22.62
N VAL A 21 0.59 3.45 -23.38
CA VAL A 21 1.49 4.49 -23.84
C VAL A 21 0.92 5.04 -25.13
N ASN A 22 0.41 6.26 -25.08
CA ASN A 22 -0.15 6.98 -26.23
C ASN A 22 0.01 8.49 -26.02
N ASP A 23 -0.36 9.29 -27.01
CA ASP A 23 -0.37 10.74 -26.90
C ASP A 23 -1.63 11.27 -26.19
N TRP A 24 -2.74 10.53 -26.27
CA TRP A 24 -4.04 10.92 -25.75
C TRP A 24 -4.30 10.25 -24.40
N GLY A 25 -4.23 11.01 -23.32
CA GLY A 25 -4.39 10.43 -21.98
C GLY A 25 -3.10 9.89 -21.37
N ASP A 26 -1.94 10.45 -21.73
CA ASP A 26 -0.65 10.27 -21.04
C ASP A 26 -0.65 10.87 -19.62
N GLN A 27 -1.60 10.45 -18.80
CA GLN A 27 -1.76 10.85 -17.40
C GLN A 27 -0.75 10.16 -16.49
N GLN A 28 -0.23 9.00 -16.92
CA GLN A 28 0.80 8.25 -16.22
C GLN A 28 2.20 8.82 -16.38
N MET A 29 2.43 9.72 -17.36
CA MET A 29 3.72 10.32 -17.66
C MET A 29 4.86 9.29 -17.77
N THR A 30 4.66 8.19 -18.49
CA THR A 30 5.57 7.04 -18.47
C THR A 30 7.01 7.42 -18.78
N PHE A 31 7.23 8.04 -19.94
CA PHE A 31 8.58 8.33 -20.46
C PHE A 31 8.97 9.79 -20.21
N VAL A 32 10.25 10.01 -19.87
CA VAL A 32 10.87 11.34 -19.84
C VAL A 32 10.88 11.97 -21.23
N ASP A 33 11.15 11.16 -22.25
CA ASP A 33 11.10 11.55 -23.65
C ASP A 33 9.72 11.27 -24.24
N VAL A 34 8.93 12.33 -24.45
CA VAL A 34 7.55 12.20 -24.93
C VAL A 34 7.48 11.78 -26.40
N MET A 35 8.61 11.75 -27.12
CA MET A 35 8.65 11.12 -28.46
C MET A 35 8.20 9.64 -28.41
N ARG A 36 8.41 8.94 -27.28
CA ARG A 36 7.98 7.55 -27.12
C ARG A 36 6.46 7.40 -27.11
N ASN A 37 5.73 8.41 -26.64
CA ASN A 37 4.27 8.44 -26.59
C ASN A 37 3.63 8.87 -27.92
N ALA A 38 4.39 9.54 -28.79
CA ALA A 38 3.85 10.24 -29.95
C ALA A 38 3.03 9.33 -30.89
N ARG A 39 2.01 9.90 -31.55
CA ARG A 39 1.04 9.16 -32.37
C ARG A 39 1.62 8.57 -33.67
N GLY A 40 2.80 9.04 -34.09
CA GLY A 40 3.45 8.68 -35.34
C GLY A 40 3.77 9.91 -36.20
N PHE A 41 4.17 9.67 -37.45
CA PHE A 41 4.58 10.71 -38.39
C PHE A 41 3.53 10.89 -39.49
N ALA A 42 3.07 12.12 -39.68
CA ALA A 42 2.07 12.47 -40.69
C ALA A 42 2.51 13.67 -41.53
N THR A 43 1.73 14.02 -42.55
CA THR A 43 2.00 15.20 -43.39
C THR A 43 1.97 16.49 -42.56
N THR A 44 2.62 17.55 -43.06
CA THR A 44 2.78 18.81 -42.33
C THR A 44 1.47 19.56 -42.07
N ASP A 45 0.43 19.28 -42.87
CA ASP A 45 -0.91 19.87 -42.80
C ASP A 45 -1.94 19.00 -42.05
N SER A 46 -1.65 17.72 -41.85
CA SER A 46 -2.49 16.76 -41.12
C SER A 46 -1.69 15.99 -40.06
N TYR A 47 -0.83 16.72 -39.32
CA TYR A 47 0.17 16.17 -38.40
C TYR A 47 -0.37 15.28 -37.27
N TRP A 48 -1.68 15.31 -37.02
CA TRP A 48 -2.38 14.53 -36.01
C TRP A 48 -2.92 13.17 -36.50
N ASP A 49 -2.86 12.90 -37.81
CA ASP A 49 -3.51 11.73 -38.43
C ASP A 49 -2.54 10.92 -39.30
N PRO A 50 -1.58 10.20 -38.70
CA PRO A 50 -0.64 9.36 -39.43
C PRO A 50 -1.31 8.14 -40.09
N THR A 51 -2.53 7.80 -39.71
CA THR A 51 -3.28 6.68 -40.30
C THR A 51 -3.76 7.04 -41.69
N ASN A 52 -4.40 8.20 -41.85
CA ASN A 52 -4.94 8.62 -43.15
C ASN A 52 -3.96 9.49 -43.97
N HIS A 53 -2.99 10.12 -43.30
CA HIS A 53 -2.00 11.00 -43.94
C HIS A 53 -0.55 10.63 -43.57
N PRO A 54 -0.12 9.37 -43.79
CA PRO A 54 1.23 8.94 -43.46
C PRO A 54 2.28 9.62 -44.33
N VAL A 55 3.51 9.73 -43.80
CA VAL A 55 4.71 10.08 -44.58
C VAL A 55 5.62 8.87 -44.79
N PRO A 56 6.42 8.82 -45.87
CA PRO A 56 7.36 7.72 -46.06
C PRO A 56 8.45 7.68 -44.98
N VAL A 57 8.61 6.53 -44.34
CA VAL A 57 9.65 6.26 -43.33
C VAL A 57 10.74 5.34 -43.87
N GLY A 58 11.96 5.52 -43.38
CA GLY A 58 13.10 4.64 -43.68
C GLY A 58 13.01 3.30 -42.94
N ALA A 59 13.97 2.40 -43.21
CA ALA A 59 14.08 1.11 -42.52
C ALA A 59 14.35 1.25 -41.00
N ASP A 60 14.82 2.42 -40.56
CA ASP A 60 15.01 2.80 -39.17
C ASP A 60 13.77 3.47 -38.54
N GLY A 61 12.67 3.56 -39.28
CA GLY A 61 11.38 4.10 -38.82
C GLY A 61 11.27 5.62 -38.84
N TRP A 62 12.31 6.36 -39.23
CA TRP A 62 12.28 7.83 -39.26
C TRP A 62 11.78 8.38 -40.61
N PRO A 63 11.09 9.53 -40.63
CA PRO A 63 10.61 10.15 -41.87
C PRO A 63 11.72 10.49 -42.85
N THR A 64 11.42 10.36 -44.14
CA THR A 64 12.33 10.72 -45.24
C THR A 64 11.91 12.01 -45.97
N THR A 65 10.80 12.62 -45.56
CA THR A 65 10.27 13.87 -46.10
C THR A 65 10.08 14.89 -44.97
N ASP A 66 9.51 16.05 -45.28
CA ASP A 66 8.93 16.93 -44.26
C ASP A 66 7.70 16.26 -43.62
N PHE A 67 7.44 16.54 -42.34
CA PHE A 67 6.44 15.81 -41.55
C PHE A 67 6.00 16.61 -40.31
N GLY A 68 4.90 16.19 -39.70
CA GLY A 68 4.53 16.61 -38.35
C GLY A 68 4.32 15.42 -37.41
N VAL A 69 4.34 15.72 -36.11
CA VAL A 69 4.20 14.75 -35.02
C VAL A 69 3.32 15.34 -33.93
N MET A 70 2.32 14.56 -33.50
CA MET A 70 1.51 14.79 -32.30
C MET A 70 2.14 14.04 -31.12
N PHE A 71 2.54 14.78 -30.08
CA PHE A 71 3.19 14.23 -28.89
C PHE A 71 2.23 14.03 -27.73
N LEU A 72 1.34 15.00 -27.48
CA LEU A 72 0.37 14.96 -26.39
C LEU A 72 -0.95 15.58 -26.83
N THR A 73 -2.04 15.00 -26.34
CA THR A 73 -3.39 15.55 -26.41
C THR A 73 -3.99 15.53 -25.00
N ALA A 74 -4.43 16.70 -24.52
CA ALA A 74 -5.12 16.80 -23.25
C ALA A 74 -6.41 15.97 -23.27
N PRO A 75 -6.72 15.21 -22.21
CA PRO A 75 -8.03 14.59 -22.09
C PRO A 75 -9.09 15.68 -22.02
N GLY A 76 -10.23 15.43 -22.64
CA GLY A 76 -11.42 16.26 -22.38
C GLY A 76 -11.80 16.17 -20.90
N ASP A 77 -12.37 17.24 -20.36
CA ASP A 77 -12.96 17.23 -19.02
C ASP A 77 -14.49 17.42 -19.12
N PRO A 78 -15.30 16.40 -18.79
CA PRO A 78 -16.75 16.47 -18.93
C PRO A 78 -17.39 17.50 -17.97
N ALA A 79 -16.69 17.91 -16.91
CA ALA A 79 -17.12 18.94 -15.97
C ALA A 79 -16.63 20.35 -16.35
N GLY A 80 -15.89 20.50 -17.45
CA GLY A 80 -15.39 21.79 -17.95
C GLY A 80 -14.32 22.43 -17.06
N ARG A 81 -13.61 21.64 -16.25
CA ARG A 81 -12.50 22.14 -15.42
C ARG A 81 -11.35 22.63 -16.33
N SER A 82 -10.58 23.62 -15.87
CA SER A 82 -9.42 24.12 -16.62
C SER A 82 -8.31 23.07 -16.69
N LEU A 83 -7.63 22.96 -17.84
CA LEU A 83 -6.55 21.98 -18.03
C LEU A 83 -5.42 22.12 -17.01
N GLY A 84 -5.05 23.36 -16.63
CA GLY A 84 -4.05 23.61 -15.58
C GLY A 84 -4.41 23.06 -14.19
N ALA A 85 -5.67 22.69 -13.97
CA ALA A 85 -6.13 22.07 -12.73
C ALA A 85 -6.30 20.55 -12.84
N THR A 86 -6.55 20.02 -14.04
CA THR A 86 -6.85 18.59 -14.26
C THR A 86 -5.65 17.81 -14.77
N VAL A 87 -4.81 18.43 -15.60
CA VAL A 87 -3.63 17.82 -16.21
C VAL A 87 -2.40 18.73 -16.12
N PRO A 88 -2.07 19.26 -14.91
CA PRO A 88 -1.00 20.23 -14.75
C PRO A 88 0.36 19.71 -15.23
N SER A 89 0.57 18.39 -15.22
CA SER A 89 1.83 17.77 -15.60
C SER A 89 2.21 17.92 -17.08
N MET A 90 1.24 18.28 -17.93
CA MET A 90 1.45 18.47 -19.36
C MET A 90 2.22 19.77 -19.67
N PHE A 91 2.18 20.78 -18.80
CA PHE A 91 2.62 22.13 -19.13
C PHE A 91 4.06 22.44 -18.72
N GLY A 92 4.66 23.41 -19.41
CA GLY A 92 6.00 23.91 -19.09
C GLY A 92 6.91 23.99 -20.31
N THR A 93 8.21 24.02 -20.04
CA THR A 93 9.25 24.07 -21.09
C THR A 93 9.84 22.68 -21.29
N TYR A 94 9.63 22.14 -22.49
CA TYR A 94 10.24 20.90 -22.97
C TYR A 94 11.55 21.22 -23.69
N HIS A 95 12.48 20.26 -23.68
CA HIS A 95 13.76 20.40 -24.37
C HIS A 95 13.82 19.46 -25.58
N LEU A 96 13.82 20.06 -26.78
CA LEU A 96 13.91 19.35 -28.05
C LEU A 96 15.37 19.15 -28.44
N SER A 97 15.72 17.95 -28.90
CA SER A 97 16.94 17.69 -29.65
C SER A 97 16.71 16.67 -30.76
N PHE A 98 17.44 16.79 -31.88
CA PHE A 98 17.39 15.81 -32.97
C PHE A 98 18.65 15.84 -33.82
N THR A 99 18.92 14.73 -34.52
CA THR A 99 19.97 14.65 -35.55
C THR A 99 19.50 15.35 -36.81
N GLY A 100 20.37 16.15 -37.43
CA GLY A 100 20.08 16.88 -38.68
C GLY A 100 19.68 18.34 -38.44
N GLN A 101 19.26 19.00 -39.52
CA GLN A 101 18.83 20.39 -39.52
C GLN A 101 17.44 20.48 -40.15
N ALA A 102 16.53 21.20 -39.49
CA ALA A 102 15.19 21.50 -39.99
C ALA A 102 14.70 22.84 -39.46
N THR A 103 13.71 23.41 -40.14
CA THR A 103 12.85 24.43 -39.53
C THR A 103 11.80 23.71 -38.70
N VAL A 104 11.63 24.13 -37.44
CA VAL A 104 10.66 23.53 -36.51
C VAL A 104 9.66 24.59 -36.08
N THR A 105 8.37 24.29 -36.21
CA THR A 105 7.28 25.13 -35.73
C THR A 105 6.34 24.34 -34.82
N GLY A 106 5.65 25.05 -33.93
CA GLY A 106 4.64 24.49 -33.02
C GLY A 106 3.28 25.12 -33.31
N PRO A 107 2.30 24.37 -33.83
CA PRO A 107 0.94 24.88 -34.00
C PRO A 107 0.27 25.25 -32.68
N ASP A 108 0.54 24.47 -31.62
CA ASP A 108 -0.12 24.57 -30.31
C ASP A 108 0.83 24.99 -29.17
N CYS A 109 2.09 25.29 -29.52
CA CYS A 109 3.17 25.61 -28.58
C CYS A 109 4.15 26.63 -29.18
N THR A 110 5.01 27.21 -28.34
CA THR A 110 6.04 28.14 -28.82
C THR A 110 7.39 27.45 -28.90
N VAL A 111 7.99 27.40 -30.09
CA VAL A 111 9.37 26.94 -30.30
C VAL A 111 10.30 28.15 -30.20
N GLN A 112 11.29 28.08 -29.32
CA GLN A 112 12.26 29.15 -29.09
C GLN A 112 13.68 28.58 -29.05
N ASN A 113 14.69 29.44 -29.21
CA ASN A 113 16.10 29.07 -29.14
C ASN A 113 16.52 27.93 -30.08
N LEU A 114 15.88 27.78 -31.24
CA LEU A 114 16.25 26.76 -32.22
C LEU A 114 17.66 27.03 -32.77
N GLN A 115 18.57 26.09 -32.54
CA GLN A 115 19.97 26.16 -32.97
C GLN A 115 20.39 24.87 -33.65
N TYR A 116 21.23 24.97 -34.68
CA TYR A 116 21.86 23.83 -35.34
C TYR A 116 23.37 23.87 -35.12
N ASN A 117 23.90 22.80 -34.54
CA ASN A 117 25.34 22.58 -34.40
C ASN A 117 25.83 21.67 -35.54
N LYS A 118 26.54 22.27 -36.49
CA LYS A 118 27.13 21.56 -37.64
C LYS A 118 28.19 20.53 -37.24
N ALA A 119 28.92 20.75 -36.15
CA ALA A 119 30.01 19.85 -35.72
C ALA A 119 29.47 18.51 -35.20
N THR A 120 28.33 18.53 -34.52
CA THR A 120 27.68 17.32 -33.99
C THR A 120 26.53 16.83 -34.86
N ASN A 121 26.17 17.58 -35.90
CA ASN A 121 24.98 17.38 -36.71
C ASN A 121 23.70 17.27 -35.86
N THR A 122 23.55 18.16 -34.88
CA THR A 122 22.44 18.15 -33.91
C THR A 122 21.74 19.50 -33.90
N SER A 123 20.42 19.49 -33.87
CA SER A 123 19.61 20.68 -33.59
C SER A 123 18.99 20.60 -32.19
N THR A 124 18.83 21.73 -31.54
CA THR A 124 18.20 21.85 -30.20
C THR A 124 17.25 23.04 -30.16
N ALA A 125 16.18 22.95 -29.36
CA ALA A 125 15.27 24.07 -29.10
C ALA A 125 14.58 23.90 -27.74
N ASP A 126 14.02 24.98 -27.21
CA ASP A 126 13.05 24.90 -26.13
C ASP A 126 11.64 24.98 -26.72
N VAL A 127 10.72 24.16 -26.19
CA VAL A 127 9.32 24.10 -26.63
C VAL A 127 8.44 24.40 -25.44
N VAL A 128 7.79 25.56 -25.45
CA VAL A 128 6.97 26.06 -24.34
C VAL A 128 5.50 25.75 -24.60
N LEU A 129 4.90 24.94 -23.72
CA LEU A 129 3.49 24.61 -23.74
C LEU A 129 2.75 25.36 -22.63
N ALA A 130 1.80 26.21 -23.02
CA ALA A 130 1.01 27.04 -22.10
C ALA A 130 -0.12 26.22 -21.46
N SER A 131 -0.55 26.61 -20.24
CA SER A 131 -1.63 25.94 -19.48
C SER A 131 -3.02 25.97 -20.14
N THR A 132 -3.15 26.69 -21.25
CA THR A 132 -4.37 26.79 -22.06
C THR A 132 -4.29 25.96 -23.35
N SER A 133 -3.12 25.42 -23.70
CA SER A 133 -2.94 24.56 -24.86
C SER A 133 -3.55 23.18 -24.59
N ASN A 134 -4.27 22.64 -25.57
CA ASN A 134 -4.91 21.32 -25.48
C ASN A 134 -4.08 20.21 -26.14
N SER A 135 -2.99 20.54 -26.82
CA SER A 135 -2.11 19.56 -27.48
C SER A 135 -0.67 20.07 -27.58
N LEU A 136 0.26 19.15 -27.78
CA LEU A 136 1.66 19.41 -28.09
C LEU A 136 2.02 18.74 -29.42
N SER A 137 2.23 19.56 -30.45
CA SER A 137 2.63 19.10 -31.77
C SER A 137 3.81 19.91 -32.30
N LEU A 138 4.64 19.27 -33.13
CA LEU A 138 5.70 19.95 -33.87
C LEU A 138 5.65 19.57 -35.35
N VAL A 139 5.95 20.55 -36.20
CA VAL A 139 6.07 20.39 -37.65
C VAL A 139 7.52 20.66 -38.05
N PHE A 140 8.10 19.72 -38.80
CA PHE A 140 9.48 19.74 -39.27
C PHE A 140 9.48 19.93 -40.79
N THR A 141 10.06 21.05 -41.24
CA THR A 141 10.20 21.37 -42.67
C THR A 141 11.66 21.57 -43.05
N ASN A 142 11.97 21.48 -44.34
CA ASN A 142 13.34 21.51 -44.86
C ASN A 142 14.22 20.40 -44.24
N THR A 143 13.66 19.22 -43.98
CA THR A 143 14.33 18.13 -43.24
C THR A 143 15.44 17.47 -44.04
N LYS A 144 15.37 17.53 -45.38
CA LYS A 144 16.31 16.92 -46.32
C LYS A 144 16.57 15.42 -46.05
N ALA A 145 15.54 14.71 -45.57
CA ALA A 145 15.62 13.29 -45.16
C ALA A 145 16.68 13.00 -44.08
N ALA A 146 17.11 14.01 -43.33
CA ALA A 146 18.19 13.91 -42.36
C ALA A 146 17.74 13.97 -40.90
N VAL A 147 16.47 14.29 -40.64
CA VAL A 147 15.91 14.40 -39.28
C VAL A 147 15.67 13.02 -38.69
N LYS A 148 16.41 12.69 -37.62
CA LYS A 148 16.32 11.42 -36.89
C LYS A 148 16.57 11.65 -35.40
N ASN A 149 16.33 10.62 -34.58
CA ASN A 149 16.62 10.64 -33.14
C ASN A 149 16.02 11.87 -32.45
N ILE A 150 14.74 12.15 -32.74
CA ILE A 150 14.01 13.21 -32.04
C ILE A 150 13.84 12.80 -30.59
N HIS A 151 14.23 13.70 -29.70
CA HIS A 151 13.97 13.63 -28.27
C HIS A 151 13.26 14.91 -27.86
N LEU A 152 12.13 14.79 -27.18
CA LEU A 152 11.41 15.91 -26.59
C LEU A 152 11.25 15.64 -25.10
N LEU A 153 12.20 16.14 -24.31
CA LEU A 153 12.27 15.86 -22.88
C LEU A 153 11.25 16.71 -22.13
N ARG A 154 10.52 16.09 -21.20
CA ARG A 154 9.55 16.78 -20.34
C ARG A 154 10.18 17.89 -19.49
N PRO A 155 9.38 18.86 -19.04
CA PRO A 155 9.81 19.85 -18.06
C PRO A 155 10.43 19.20 -16.82
N GLY A 156 11.52 19.79 -16.32
CA GLY A 156 12.22 19.33 -15.12
C GLY A 156 13.34 18.30 -15.36
N TYR A 157 13.52 17.81 -16.59
CA TYR A 157 14.60 16.87 -16.94
C TYR A 157 15.73 17.56 -17.70
N PRO A 158 17.01 17.36 -17.30
CA PRO A 158 18.13 18.00 -17.97
C PRO A 158 18.37 17.41 -19.36
N VAL A 159 18.83 18.26 -20.29
CA VAL A 159 19.31 17.83 -21.61
C VAL A 159 20.42 16.80 -21.44
N GLY A 160 20.34 15.71 -22.21
CA GLY A 160 21.31 14.61 -22.16
C GLY A 160 21.08 13.62 -21.01
N THR A 161 19.96 13.71 -20.29
CA THR A 161 19.57 12.68 -19.32
C THR A 161 19.47 11.30 -19.97
N THR A 162 19.90 10.26 -19.25
CA THR A 162 19.71 8.85 -19.63
C THR A 162 18.52 8.23 -18.92
N GLN A 163 17.79 9.01 -18.12
CA GLN A 163 16.61 8.53 -17.40
C GLN A 163 15.47 8.27 -18.38
N VAL A 164 14.93 7.06 -18.33
CA VAL A 164 13.88 6.60 -19.24
C VAL A 164 12.50 6.95 -18.72
N PHE A 165 12.25 6.65 -17.44
CA PHE A 165 10.95 6.84 -16.79
C PHE A 165 10.92 8.09 -15.93
N THR A 166 9.77 8.77 -15.87
CA THR A 166 9.66 9.98 -15.05
C THR A 166 9.72 9.65 -13.55
N ASP A 167 10.22 10.59 -12.76
CA ASP A 167 10.22 10.48 -11.29
C ASP A 167 8.79 10.35 -10.75
N ALA A 168 7.84 11.09 -11.34
CA ALA A 168 6.43 11.05 -10.94
C ALA A 168 5.85 9.65 -11.11
N PHE A 169 6.09 9.01 -12.26
CA PHE A 169 5.70 7.64 -12.51
C PHE A 169 6.37 6.66 -11.53
N LEU A 170 7.69 6.70 -11.37
CA LEU A 170 8.42 5.81 -10.46
C LEU A 170 7.99 5.96 -8.99
N ASN A 171 7.64 7.17 -8.56
CA ASN A 171 7.11 7.45 -7.23
C ASN A 171 5.70 6.90 -7.06
N ALA A 172 4.83 7.09 -8.05
CA ALA A 172 3.46 6.56 -8.03
C ALA A 172 3.43 5.03 -7.97
N LEU A 173 4.49 4.35 -8.45
CA LEU A 173 4.61 2.89 -8.39
C LEU A 173 5.07 2.34 -7.03
N GLN A 174 5.56 3.17 -6.10
CA GLN A 174 6.08 2.71 -4.80
C GLN A 174 5.13 1.78 -4.02
N PRO A 175 3.80 2.02 -3.97
CA PRO A 175 2.86 1.17 -3.24
C PRO A 175 2.79 -0.31 -3.67
N PHE A 176 3.19 -0.60 -4.91
CA PHE A 176 2.86 -1.87 -5.56
C PHE A 176 4.01 -2.87 -5.54
N SER A 177 3.72 -4.17 -5.36
CA SER A 177 4.70 -5.25 -5.51
C SER A 177 4.86 -5.73 -6.95
N THR A 178 3.79 -5.58 -7.74
CA THR A 178 3.69 -6.18 -9.08
C THR A 178 3.10 -5.18 -10.06
N LEU A 179 3.66 -5.14 -11.27
CA LEU A 179 3.19 -4.31 -12.38
C LEU A 179 2.59 -5.19 -13.47
N ARG A 180 1.32 -5.01 -13.84
CA ARG A 180 0.71 -5.68 -15.00
C ARG A 180 0.74 -4.77 -16.21
N PHE A 181 1.10 -5.33 -17.36
CA PHE A 181 1.44 -4.58 -18.56
C PHE A 181 0.39 -4.73 -19.67
N MET A 182 -0.86 -5.09 -19.35
CA MET A 182 -1.89 -5.45 -20.34
C MET A 182 -2.09 -4.34 -21.40
N ASP A 183 -2.45 -3.13 -20.98
CA ASP A 183 -2.61 -1.98 -21.88
C ASP A 183 -1.28 -1.42 -22.39
N PHE A 184 -0.25 -1.43 -21.54
CA PHE A 184 1.11 -1.04 -21.89
C PHE A 184 1.67 -1.84 -23.08
N LEU A 185 1.30 -3.12 -23.19
CA LEU A 185 1.69 -4.03 -24.26
C LEU A 185 0.65 -4.12 -25.38
N GLN A 186 -0.43 -3.32 -25.34
CA GLN A 186 -1.52 -3.38 -26.31
C GLN A 186 -2.02 -4.82 -26.48
N THR A 187 -2.34 -5.49 -25.36
CA THR A 187 -2.66 -6.93 -25.38
C THR A 187 -3.92 -7.25 -26.18
N ASN A 188 -4.97 -6.43 -26.01
CA ASN A 188 -6.20 -6.56 -26.76
C ASN A 188 -5.93 -6.23 -28.24
N ASP A 189 -6.44 -7.06 -29.15
CA ASP A 189 -6.26 -6.93 -30.60
C ASP A 189 -4.79 -6.82 -31.07
N ASN A 190 -3.84 -7.36 -30.29
CA ASN A 190 -2.42 -7.30 -30.61
C ASN A 190 -2.10 -8.08 -31.91
N PRO A 191 -1.58 -7.44 -32.97
CA PRO A 191 -1.33 -8.12 -34.25
C PRO A 191 -0.01 -8.91 -34.30
N VAL A 192 0.80 -8.90 -33.23
CA VAL A 192 2.13 -9.51 -33.23
C VAL A 192 2.03 -11.04 -33.10
N THR A 193 2.51 -11.74 -34.12
CA THR A 193 2.51 -13.22 -34.15
C THR A 193 3.91 -13.84 -34.09
N SER A 194 4.98 -13.06 -34.29
CA SER A 194 6.36 -13.56 -34.38
C SER A 194 7.37 -12.66 -33.68
N TRP A 195 8.51 -13.23 -33.26
CA TRP A 195 9.53 -12.51 -32.50
C TRP A 195 10.12 -11.32 -33.25
N ALA A 196 10.26 -11.45 -34.58
CA ALA A 196 10.79 -10.38 -35.43
C ALA A 196 9.78 -9.23 -35.64
N GLY A 197 8.49 -9.48 -35.45
CA GLY A 197 7.42 -8.48 -35.64
C GLY A 197 7.13 -7.61 -34.41
N ARG A 198 7.80 -7.83 -33.28
CA ARG A 198 7.60 -7.06 -32.04
C ARG A 198 8.15 -5.63 -32.16
N THR A 199 7.65 -4.73 -31.32
CA THR A 199 8.25 -3.41 -31.11
C THR A 199 9.66 -3.53 -30.51
N LEU A 200 10.62 -2.75 -31.03
CA LEU A 200 11.99 -2.63 -30.51
C LEU A 200 12.20 -1.26 -29.85
N PRO A 201 13.17 -1.12 -28.92
CA PRO A 201 13.51 0.18 -28.33
C PRO A 201 14.02 1.22 -29.35
N THR A 202 14.50 0.74 -30.50
CA THR A 202 14.96 1.58 -31.62
C THR A 202 13.81 2.14 -32.44
N ASN A 203 12.59 1.62 -32.32
CA ASN A 203 11.42 2.22 -32.96
C ASN A 203 11.21 3.64 -32.38
N PRO A 204 10.96 4.66 -33.22
CA PRO A 204 10.80 6.03 -32.75
C PRO A 204 9.69 6.19 -31.70
N VAL A 205 8.54 5.60 -31.99
CA VAL A 205 7.34 5.59 -31.12
C VAL A 205 7.14 4.22 -30.48
N GLN A 206 6.52 4.20 -29.30
CA GLN A 206 6.18 3.01 -28.52
C GLN A 206 4.67 2.85 -28.30
N SER A 207 3.87 3.71 -28.93
CA SER A 207 2.40 3.79 -28.82
C SER A 207 1.64 3.01 -29.89
N GLY A 208 2.35 2.28 -30.75
CA GLY A 208 1.77 1.51 -31.85
C GLY A 208 1.04 0.23 -31.39
N PRO A 209 0.32 -0.44 -32.30
CA PRO A 209 -0.53 -1.59 -31.97
C PRO A 209 0.23 -2.83 -31.48
N GLY A 210 1.55 -2.90 -31.70
CA GLY A 210 2.40 -3.96 -31.15
C GLY A 210 2.78 -3.76 -29.68
N GLY A 211 2.33 -2.68 -29.05
CA GLY A 211 2.67 -2.32 -27.68
C GLY A 211 4.11 -1.82 -27.52
N VAL A 212 4.47 -1.52 -26.28
CA VAL A 212 5.82 -1.07 -25.93
C VAL A 212 6.81 -2.25 -25.98
N ALA A 213 8.07 -1.99 -26.34
CA ALA A 213 9.11 -3.00 -26.38
C ALA A 213 9.36 -3.69 -25.01
N TRP A 214 9.57 -5.02 -25.03
CA TRP A 214 9.87 -5.83 -23.83
C TRP A 214 11.07 -5.34 -23.03
N GLU A 215 12.06 -4.72 -23.68
CA GLU A 215 13.21 -4.15 -23.00
C GLU A 215 12.82 -3.02 -22.05
N TYR A 216 11.75 -2.25 -22.31
CA TYR A 216 11.24 -1.25 -21.36
C TYR A 216 10.50 -1.90 -20.19
N VAL A 217 9.78 -3.01 -20.40
CA VAL A 217 9.20 -3.82 -19.31
C VAL A 217 10.30 -4.26 -18.35
N ILE A 218 11.41 -4.80 -18.88
CA ILE A 218 12.56 -5.24 -18.11
C ILE A 218 13.24 -4.07 -17.40
N GLN A 219 13.46 -2.95 -18.09
CA GLN A 219 14.07 -1.76 -17.48
C GLN A 219 13.22 -1.22 -16.34
N LEU A 220 11.90 -1.18 -16.47
CA LEU A 220 11.00 -0.72 -15.41
C LEU A 220 11.01 -1.68 -14.22
N ALA A 221 10.92 -2.99 -14.47
CA ALA A 221 10.99 -4.01 -13.44
C ALA A 221 12.30 -3.89 -12.64
N ASN A 222 13.43 -3.75 -13.33
CA ASN A 222 14.74 -3.60 -12.70
C ASN A 222 14.91 -2.28 -11.95
N ALA A 223 14.40 -1.17 -12.49
CA ALA A 223 14.46 0.14 -11.85
C ALA A 223 13.64 0.20 -10.56
N THR A 224 12.57 -0.59 -10.49
CA THR A 224 11.63 -0.58 -9.36
C THR A 224 11.80 -1.77 -8.41
N GLY A 225 12.47 -2.84 -8.85
CA GLY A 225 12.58 -4.11 -8.12
C GLY A 225 11.26 -4.87 -8.02
N LYS A 226 10.28 -4.59 -8.90
CA LYS A 226 8.91 -5.12 -8.82
C LYS A 226 8.73 -6.34 -9.73
N ASP A 227 7.86 -7.25 -9.29
CA ASP A 227 7.39 -8.37 -10.12
C ASP A 227 6.64 -7.83 -11.35
N VAL A 228 6.61 -8.60 -12.43
CA VAL A 228 5.89 -8.24 -13.66
C VAL A 228 4.80 -9.24 -13.97
N TRP A 229 3.66 -8.76 -14.46
CA TRP A 229 2.60 -9.58 -15.06
C TRP A 229 2.46 -9.19 -16.52
N ILE A 230 2.72 -10.16 -17.39
CA ILE A 230 2.78 -9.97 -18.84
C ILE A 230 1.78 -10.87 -19.54
N ASN A 231 1.29 -10.39 -20.67
CA ASN A 231 0.33 -11.08 -21.50
C ASN A 231 1.02 -11.50 -22.81
N ILE A 232 0.86 -12.75 -23.21
CA ILE A 232 1.37 -13.25 -24.48
C ILE A 232 0.30 -12.99 -25.56
N PRO A 233 0.64 -12.36 -26.70
CA PRO A 233 -0.33 -12.12 -27.77
C PRO A 233 -1.01 -13.41 -28.23
N GLU A 234 -2.32 -13.35 -28.46
CA GLU A 234 -3.15 -14.50 -28.86
C GLU A 234 -2.62 -15.17 -30.13
N GLY A 235 -2.23 -14.37 -31.12
CA GLY A 235 -1.85 -14.86 -32.44
C GLY A 235 -0.47 -15.54 -32.52
N VAL A 236 0.24 -15.68 -31.40
CA VAL A 236 1.50 -16.43 -31.35
C VAL A 236 1.23 -17.92 -31.50
N ASP A 237 1.96 -18.58 -32.40
CA ASP A 237 1.93 -20.04 -32.51
C ASP A 237 2.60 -20.69 -31.29
N LEU A 238 1.80 -21.11 -30.32
CA LEU A 238 2.24 -21.78 -29.10
C LEU A 238 2.48 -23.29 -29.27
N ALA A 239 2.15 -23.86 -30.44
CA ALA A 239 2.46 -25.25 -30.76
C ALA A 239 3.91 -25.40 -31.27
N ASP A 240 4.50 -24.33 -31.82
CA ASP A 240 5.92 -24.32 -32.19
C ASP A 240 6.82 -24.34 -30.95
N THR A 241 7.52 -25.46 -30.77
CA THR A 241 8.51 -25.66 -29.69
C THR A 241 9.95 -25.38 -30.13
N SER A 242 10.14 -24.87 -31.34
CA SER A 242 11.46 -24.53 -31.87
C SER A 242 12.10 -23.37 -31.10
N GLN A 243 13.44 -23.29 -31.14
CA GLN A 243 14.16 -22.22 -30.48
C GLN A 243 13.87 -20.82 -31.04
N GLY A 244 13.22 -20.71 -32.20
CA GLY A 244 12.79 -19.46 -32.82
C GLY A 244 11.43 -18.94 -32.34
N ASN A 245 10.68 -19.75 -31.59
CA ASN A 245 9.36 -19.40 -31.07
C ASN A 245 9.38 -18.09 -30.25
N TYR A 246 8.32 -17.29 -30.37
CA TYR A 246 8.17 -16.01 -29.68
C TYR A 246 8.34 -16.12 -28.16
N VAL A 247 7.67 -17.09 -27.53
CA VAL A 247 7.68 -17.26 -26.07
C VAL A 247 9.06 -17.72 -25.59
N ILE A 248 9.74 -18.58 -26.34
CA ILE A 248 11.11 -19.02 -26.02
C ILE A 248 12.08 -17.84 -26.12
N GLN A 249 11.97 -16.99 -27.14
CA GLN A 249 12.81 -15.80 -27.29
C GLN A 249 12.54 -14.76 -26.20
N LEU A 250 11.27 -14.55 -25.84
CA LEU A 250 10.88 -13.70 -24.72
C LEU A 250 11.46 -14.23 -23.40
N ALA A 251 11.30 -15.52 -23.12
CA ALA A 251 11.85 -16.15 -21.93
C ALA A 251 13.37 -15.99 -21.85
N LYS A 252 14.10 -16.10 -22.97
CA LYS A 252 15.55 -15.84 -23.03
C LYS A 252 15.88 -14.38 -22.72
N LEU A 253 15.14 -13.44 -23.30
CA LEU A 253 15.32 -12.01 -23.06
C LEU A 253 15.12 -11.66 -21.58
N LEU A 254 14.03 -12.16 -20.98
CA LEU A 254 13.73 -11.96 -19.55
C LEU A 254 14.81 -12.58 -18.66
N LYS A 255 15.19 -13.85 -18.93
CA LYS A 255 16.19 -14.57 -18.12
C LYS A 255 17.55 -13.90 -18.12
N ALA A 256 17.93 -13.30 -19.24
CA ALA A 256 19.22 -12.65 -19.40
C ALA A 256 19.29 -11.27 -18.73
N ASN A 257 18.16 -10.58 -18.55
CA ASN A 257 18.17 -9.15 -18.23
C ASN A 257 17.36 -8.75 -16.98
N LEU A 258 16.46 -9.58 -16.45
CA LEU A 258 15.80 -9.28 -15.17
C LEU A 258 16.75 -9.47 -13.99
N LEU A 259 16.66 -8.58 -13.00
CA LEU A 259 17.38 -8.73 -11.74
C LEU A 259 16.89 -9.97 -10.96
N PRO A 260 17.78 -10.66 -10.22
CA PRO A 260 17.37 -11.78 -9.36
C PRO A 260 16.30 -11.35 -8.35
N GLY A 261 15.32 -12.22 -8.12
CA GLY A 261 14.21 -11.98 -7.18
C GLY A 261 12.96 -11.36 -7.81
N ILE A 262 13.03 -10.88 -9.06
CA ILE A 262 11.86 -10.49 -9.83
C ILE A 262 11.15 -11.74 -10.36
N HIS A 263 9.87 -11.86 -10.08
CA HIS A 263 9.01 -12.92 -10.60
C HIS A 263 8.18 -12.43 -11.79
N VAL A 264 7.83 -13.36 -12.68
CA VAL A 264 7.09 -13.09 -13.92
C VAL A 264 5.78 -13.86 -13.90
N TYR A 265 4.67 -13.17 -13.71
CA TYR A 265 3.34 -13.69 -13.95
C TYR A 265 3.07 -13.67 -15.45
N VAL A 266 2.59 -14.79 -16.00
CA VAL A 266 2.38 -14.93 -17.45
C VAL A 266 0.96 -15.38 -17.72
N GLU A 267 0.26 -14.61 -18.55
CA GLU A 267 -1.14 -14.81 -18.94
C GLU A 267 -1.23 -14.99 -20.47
N TYR A 268 -2.13 -15.86 -20.93
CA TYR A 268 -2.42 -15.98 -22.36
C TYR A 268 -3.46 -14.93 -22.76
N SER A 269 -3.05 -13.96 -23.58
CA SER A 269 -3.90 -12.84 -24.01
C SER A 269 -4.58 -12.13 -22.83
N ASN A 270 -5.80 -11.62 -23.00
CA ASN A 270 -6.63 -10.99 -21.98
C ASN A 270 -8.11 -11.35 -22.21
N GLU A 271 -8.81 -11.72 -21.13
CA GLU A 271 -10.24 -12.01 -21.08
C GLU A 271 -10.80 -12.82 -22.26
N LEU A 272 -10.18 -13.96 -22.59
CA LEU A 272 -10.65 -14.83 -23.69
C LEU A 272 -12.05 -15.42 -23.48
N TRP A 273 -12.61 -15.29 -22.26
CA TRP A 273 -13.99 -15.59 -21.92
C TRP A 273 -15.00 -14.51 -22.35
N ASN A 274 -14.53 -13.29 -22.63
CA ASN A 274 -15.34 -12.11 -22.89
C ASN A 274 -15.51 -11.88 -24.41
N GLY A 275 -16.69 -12.26 -24.92
CA GLY A 275 -17.02 -12.17 -26.34
C GLY A 275 -17.13 -10.75 -26.92
N LEU A 276 -16.89 -9.70 -26.13
CA LEU A 276 -16.76 -8.32 -26.64
C LEU A 276 -15.42 -8.08 -27.34
N PHE A 277 -14.41 -8.91 -27.08
CA PHE A 277 -13.07 -8.76 -27.66
C PHE A 277 -12.86 -9.67 -28.87
N GLN A 278 -12.14 -9.18 -29.87
CA GLN A 278 -11.85 -9.95 -31.08
C GLN A 278 -11.02 -11.20 -30.76
N GLN A 279 -10.04 -11.09 -29.84
CA GLN A 279 -9.22 -12.25 -29.45
C GLN A 279 -10.05 -13.41 -28.86
N SER A 280 -11.18 -13.13 -28.19
CA SER A 280 -12.07 -14.18 -27.66
C SER A 280 -12.74 -14.93 -28.81
N THR A 281 -13.20 -14.18 -29.82
CA THR A 281 -13.77 -14.74 -31.06
C THR A 281 -12.75 -15.57 -31.82
N ASP A 282 -11.52 -15.07 -31.97
CA ASP A 282 -10.44 -15.78 -32.67
C ASP A 282 -10.07 -17.08 -31.95
N ASN A 283 -9.96 -17.04 -30.62
CA ASN A 283 -9.72 -18.24 -29.81
C ASN A 283 -10.85 -19.27 -29.95
N GLN A 284 -12.12 -18.85 -29.96
CA GLN A 284 -13.26 -19.75 -30.17
C GLN A 284 -13.22 -20.38 -31.56
N ASN A 285 -12.97 -19.59 -32.60
CA ASN A 285 -12.85 -20.09 -33.98
C ASN A 285 -11.71 -21.11 -34.11
N ALA A 286 -10.57 -20.85 -33.49
CA ALA A 286 -9.45 -21.77 -33.46
C ALA A 286 -9.78 -23.06 -32.71
N ALA A 287 -10.47 -22.99 -31.56
CA ALA A 287 -10.91 -24.17 -30.82
C ALA A 287 -11.87 -25.05 -31.64
N VAL A 288 -12.83 -24.44 -32.33
CA VAL A 288 -13.74 -25.14 -33.23
C VAL A 288 -12.97 -25.83 -34.36
N SER A 289 -12.03 -25.12 -34.98
CA SER A 289 -11.19 -25.67 -36.06
C SER A 289 -10.34 -26.85 -35.58
N GLU A 290 -9.73 -26.74 -34.40
CA GLU A 290 -8.89 -27.77 -33.80
C GLU A 290 -9.68 -29.04 -33.44
N VAL A 291 -10.90 -28.89 -32.92
CA VAL A 291 -11.81 -30.03 -32.65
C VAL A 291 -12.28 -30.69 -33.95
N GLN A 292 -12.70 -29.91 -34.94
CA GLN A 292 -13.25 -30.42 -36.20
C GLN A 292 -12.19 -31.12 -37.06
N SER A 293 -10.97 -30.57 -37.11
CA SER A 293 -9.84 -31.17 -37.83
C SER A 293 -9.20 -32.35 -37.08
N GLY A 294 -9.45 -32.46 -35.77
CA GLY A 294 -8.78 -33.42 -34.89
C GLY A 294 -7.35 -33.02 -34.51
N ALA A 295 -6.95 -31.76 -34.77
CA ALA A 295 -5.65 -31.22 -34.38
C ALA A 295 -5.48 -31.19 -32.85
N ASP A 296 -6.57 -30.93 -32.11
CA ASP A 296 -6.63 -31.15 -30.66
C ASP A 296 -7.92 -31.84 -30.25
N LYS A 297 -7.84 -33.17 -30.16
CA LYS A 297 -8.95 -34.03 -29.73
C LYS A 297 -9.30 -33.88 -28.24
N ASN A 298 -8.45 -33.26 -27.43
CA ASN A 298 -8.66 -33.18 -25.98
C ASN A 298 -9.66 -32.08 -25.62
N LEU A 299 -9.83 -31.04 -26.44
CA LEU A 299 -10.77 -29.94 -26.17
C LEU A 299 -12.22 -30.43 -25.97
N ASN A 300 -12.59 -31.55 -26.60
CA ASN A 300 -13.87 -32.23 -26.43
C ASN A 300 -13.74 -33.56 -25.65
N TYR A 301 -12.86 -33.63 -24.64
CA TYR A 301 -12.57 -34.87 -23.88
C TYR A 301 -13.80 -35.50 -23.21
N ASP A 302 -14.77 -34.68 -22.82
CA ASP A 302 -16.02 -35.07 -22.16
C ASP A 302 -17.18 -35.32 -23.14
N LYS A 303 -16.95 -35.10 -24.44
CA LYS A 303 -17.94 -35.23 -25.53
C LYS A 303 -19.10 -34.24 -25.42
N VAL A 304 -18.94 -33.13 -24.68
CA VAL A 304 -19.92 -32.03 -24.68
C VAL A 304 -19.66 -31.15 -25.91
N ASN A 305 -20.58 -31.23 -26.86
CA ASN A 305 -20.51 -30.46 -28.11
C ASN A 305 -20.98 -29.01 -27.90
N ASN A 306 -20.14 -28.20 -27.25
CA ASN A 306 -20.38 -26.79 -27.03
C ASN A 306 -19.09 -25.99 -27.27
N GLU A 307 -19.13 -25.18 -28.33
CA GLU A 307 -18.00 -24.40 -28.82
C GLU A 307 -17.46 -23.41 -27.78
N TYR A 308 -18.32 -22.92 -26.89
CA TYR A 308 -17.91 -22.02 -25.80
C TYR A 308 -17.00 -22.73 -24.80
N TYR A 309 -17.33 -23.97 -24.40
CA TYR A 309 -16.47 -24.76 -23.53
C TYR A 309 -15.17 -25.17 -24.22
N TRP A 310 -15.21 -25.48 -25.52
CA TRP A 310 -13.99 -25.74 -26.28
C TRP A 310 -13.05 -24.53 -26.28
N ALA A 311 -13.58 -23.32 -26.39
CA ALA A 311 -12.79 -22.08 -26.33
C ALA A 311 -12.10 -21.88 -24.97
N LEU A 312 -12.83 -22.10 -23.86
CA LEU A 312 -12.27 -22.01 -22.49
C LEU A 312 -11.16 -23.05 -22.26
N ARG A 313 -11.38 -24.28 -22.72
CA ARG A 313 -10.38 -25.35 -22.63
C ARG A 313 -9.17 -25.08 -23.50
N ARG A 314 -9.36 -24.42 -24.65
CA ARG A 314 -8.25 -23.99 -25.50
C ARG A 314 -7.41 -22.95 -24.78
N ASP A 315 -8.02 -21.94 -24.17
CA ASP A 315 -7.30 -20.97 -23.33
C ASP A 315 -6.46 -21.68 -22.24
N ALA A 316 -7.08 -22.63 -21.52
CA ALA A 316 -6.40 -23.45 -20.53
C ALA A 316 -5.21 -24.24 -21.13
N HIS A 317 -5.37 -24.84 -22.31
CA HIS A 317 -4.30 -25.55 -23.01
C HIS A 317 -3.18 -24.61 -23.45
N GLN A 318 -3.50 -23.44 -24.01
CA GLN A 318 -2.50 -22.46 -24.44
C GLN A 318 -1.70 -21.93 -23.25
N THR A 319 -2.34 -21.73 -22.10
CA THR A 319 -1.66 -21.40 -20.84
C THR A 319 -0.69 -22.52 -20.39
N VAL A 320 -1.08 -23.80 -20.54
CA VAL A 320 -0.19 -24.95 -20.31
C VAL A 320 1.00 -24.95 -21.28
N ARG A 321 0.79 -24.64 -22.56
CA ARG A 321 1.87 -24.55 -23.56
C ARG A 321 2.85 -23.43 -23.23
N ILE A 322 2.36 -22.25 -22.84
CA ILE A 322 3.20 -21.14 -22.36
C ILE A 322 4.05 -21.59 -21.18
N SER A 323 3.46 -22.26 -20.18
CA SER A 323 4.18 -22.81 -19.02
C SER A 323 5.32 -23.75 -19.45
N GLN A 324 5.04 -24.65 -20.40
CA GLN A 324 6.03 -25.59 -20.93
C GLN A 324 7.14 -24.87 -21.72
N LEU A 325 6.81 -23.89 -22.57
CA LEU A 325 7.78 -23.12 -23.35
C LEU A 325 8.73 -22.31 -22.46
N PHE A 326 8.21 -21.67 -21.41
CA PHE A 326 9.05 -21.02 -20.40
C PHE A 326 9.93 -22.02 -19.64
N SER A 327 9.38 -23.19 -19.28
CA SER A 327 10.13 -24.27 -18.61
C SER A 327 11.32 -24.77 -19.44
N GLN A 328 11.25 -24.75 -20.78
CA GLN A 328 12.41 -25.10 -21.62
C GLN A 328 13.61 -24.16 -21.42
N VAL A 329 13.36 -22.89 -21.08
CA VAL A 329 14.40 -21.88 -20.89
C VAL A 329 14.81 -21.75 -19.42
N TYR A 330 13.84 -21.76 -18.51
CA TYR A 330 14.07 -21.54 -17.08
C TYR A 330 14.30 -22.84 -16.28
N GLY A 331 13.84 -23.98 -16.78
CA GLY A 331 13.84 -25.26 -16.09
C GLY A 331 12.63 -25.44 -15.16
N ALA A 332 12.24 -26.69 -14.92
CA ALA A 332 11.04 -27.04 -14.16
C ALA A 332 11.00 -26.47 -12.73
N THR A 333 12.15 -26.33 -12.06
CA THR A 333 12.23 -25.80 -10.68
C THR A 333 11.91 -24.31 -10.58
N ALA A 334 12.04 -23.58 -11.69
CA ALA A 334 11.72 -22.16 -11.77
C ALA A 334 10.22 -21.91 -12.01
N MET A 335 9.47 -22.93 -12.42
CA MET A 335 8.02 -22.83 -12.63
C MET A 335 7.30 -22.83 -11.29
N GLY A 336 6.35 -21.90 -11.12
CA GLY A 336 5.65 -21.63 -9.86
C GLY A 336 6.47 -20.85 -8.83
N SER A 337 7.78 -20.70 -9.02
CA SER A 337 8.65 -19.87 -8.17
C SER A 337 8.96 -18.55 -8.85
N VAL A 338 9.73 -18.58 -9.95
CA VAL A 338 10.16 -17.42 -10.76
C VAL A 338 9.16 -17.11 -11.86
N ILE A 339 8.80 -18.10 -12.67
CA ILE A 339 7.77 -17.97 -13.70
C ILE A 339 6.47 -18.49 -13.13
N ARG A 340 5.43 -17.66 -13.15
CA ARG A 340 4.14 -17.88 -12.51
C ARG A 340 3.02 -17.85 -13.57
N PRO A 341 2.77 -18.94 -14.31
CA PRO A 341 1.66 -18.98 -15.26
C PRO A 341 0.32 -18.81 -14.54
N VAL A 342 -0.55 -17.96 -15.08
CA VAL A 342 -1.85 -17.63 -14.51
C VAL A 342 -2.94 -17.91 -15.54
N LEU A 343 -4.01 -18.58 -15.10
CA LEU A 343 -5.21 -18.78 -15.89
C LEU A 343 -6.31 -17.83 -15.40
N ALA A 344 -6.73 -16.88 -16.25
CA ALA A 344 -7.70 -15.84 -15.90
C ALA A 344 -9.11 -16.20 -16.42
N SER A 345 -10.16 -15.81 -15.68
CA SER A 345 -11.55 -16.05 -16.06
C SER A 345 -12.51 -15.06 -15.40
N GLN A 346 -13.78 -15.06 -15.81
CA GLN A 346 -14.80 -14.15 -15.29
C GLN A 346 -15.10 -14.36 -13.81
N TYR A 347 -15.11 -13.28 -13.00
CA TYR A 347 -15.35 -13.35 -11.56
C TYR A 347 -16.72 -13.93 -11.19
N VAL A 348 -17.79 -13.44 -11.83
CA VAL A 348 -19.18 -13.80 -11.48
C VAL A 348 -19.62 -15.18 -11.98
N GLN A 349 -18.79 -15.87 -12.77
CA GLN A 349 -19.06 -17.21 -13.32
C GLN A 349 -17.92 -18.20 -12.97
N PRO A 350 -17.75 -18.56 -11.68
CA PRO A 350 -16.65 -19.42 -11.24
C PRO A 350 -16.67 -20.85 -11.83
N TYR A 351 -17.79 -21.30 -12.39
CA TYR A 351 -17.86 -22.59 -13.07
C TYR A 351 -17.04 -22.63 -14.38
N LEU A 352 -16.74 -21.48 -14.99
CA LEU A 352 -15.91 -21.41 -16.21
C LEU A 352 -14.45 -21.81 -15.93
N ILE A 353 -13.89 -21.29 -14.84
CA ILE A 353 -12.53 -21.62 -14.44
C ILE A 353 -12.45 -23.06 -13.92
N GLU A 354 -13.51 -23.57 -13.27
CA GLU A 354 -13.58 -24.97 -12.85
C GLU A 354 -13.50 -25.94 -14.04
N ASP A 355 -14.26 -25.70 -15.11
CA ASP A 355 -14.21 -26.53 -16.33
C ASP A 355 -12.80 -26.56 -16.92
N SER A 356 -12.16 -25.39 -17.00
CA SER A 356 -10.80 -25.25 -17.51
C SER A 356 -9.77 -26.03 -16.66
N LEU A 357 -9.89 -25.99 -15.33
CA LEU A 357 -9.01 -26.75 -14.43
C LEU A 357 -9.29 -28.26 -14.48
N ALA A 358 -10.55 -28.66 -14.59
CA ALA A 358 -10.94 -30.07 -14.75
C ALA A 358 -10.38 -30.64 -16.06
N TYR A 359 -10.44 -29.86 -17.15
CA TYR A 359 -9.81 -30.18 -18.43
C TYR A 359 -8.30 -30.37 -18.29
N ILE A 360 -7.59 -29.44 -17.62
CA ILE A 360 -6.14 -29.58 -17.39
C ILE A 360 -5.86 -30.87 -16.61
N ASN A 361 -6.59 -31.10 -15.52
CA ASN A 361 -6.44 -32.26 -14.67
C ASN A 361 -6.63 -33.58 -15.42
N ALA A 362 -7.63 -33.65 -16.30
CA ALA A 362 -7.95 -34.86 -17.07
C ALA A 362 -6.94 -35.15 -18.19
N ASN A 363 -6.35 -34.12 -18.82
CA ASN A 363 -5.57 -34.28 -20.04
C ASN A 363 -4.06 -34.10 -19.86
N PHE A 364 -3.62 -33.35 -18.85
CA PHE A 364 -2.20 -33.04 -18.60
C PHE A 364 -1.73 -33.42 -17.18
N GLY A 365 -2.65 -33.69 -16.26
CA GLY A 365 -2.36 -33.96 -14.85
C GLY A 365 -2.62 -32.76 -13.94
N ALA A 366 -2.21 -32.85 -12.68
CA ALA A 366 -2.57 -31.88 -11.64
C ALA A 366 -2.26 -30.42 -12.07
N PRO A 367 -3.26 -29.50 -12.09
CA PRO A 367 -3.07 -28.13 -12.58
C PRO A 367 -1.91 -27.36 -11.97
N LYS A 368 -1.60 -27.60 -10.68
CA LYS A 368 -0.45 -27.02 -9.96
C LYS A 368 0.92 -27.31 -10.58
N GLN A 369 1.03 -28.33 -11.43
CA GLN A 369 2.27 -28.62 -12.16
C GLN A 369 2.54 -27.58 -13.26
N TYR A 370 1.51 -26.90 -13.75
CA TYR A 370 1.59 -25.97 -14.87
C TYR A 370 1.26 -24.54 -14.48
N LEU A 371 0.38 -24.35 -13.49
CA LEU A 371 -0.14 -23.06 -13.08
C LEU A 371 0.36 -22.66 -11.69
N TYR A 372 0.64 -21.37 -11.50
CA TYR A 372 0.86 -20.77 -10.20
C TYR A 372 -0.48 -20.42 -9.51
N GLY A 373 -1.43 -19.88 -10.28
CA GLY A 373 -2.69 -19.39 -9.76
C GLY A 373 -3.78 -19.29 -10.82
N ILE A 374 -5.00 -19.09 -10.34
CA ILE A 374 -6.12 -18.62 -11.15
C ILE A 374 -6.41 -17.16 -10.82
N ALA A 375 -6.95 -16.43 -11.79
CA ALA A 375 -7.25 -15.02 -11.62
C ALA A 375 -8.67 -14.65 -12.05
N SER A 376 -9.20 -13.60 -11.43
CA SER A 376 -10.52 -13.01 -11.72
C SER A 376 -10.49 -11.48 -11.63
N ALA A 377 -11.58 -10.81 -12.01
CA ALA A 377 -11.74 -9.35 -11.87
C ALA A 377 -12.86 -8.97 -10.88
N PRO A 378 -12.61 -9.01 -9.56
CA PRO A 378 -13.57 -8.59 -8.53
C PRO A 378 -13.70 -7.05 -8.45
N TYR A 379 -14.43 -6.45 -9.40
CA TYR A 379 -14.77 -5.02 -9.34
C TYR A 379 -15.85 -4.73 -8.29
N VAL A 380 -15.71 -3.58 -7.62
CA VAL A 380 -16.75 -3.02 -6.74
C VAL A 380 -17.59 -2.02 -7.52
N SER A 381 -18.74 -2.43 -8.04
CA SER A 381 -19.55 -1.59 -8.92
C SER A 381 -20.52 -0.68 -8.17
N ALA A 382 -20.51 0.61 -8.51
CA ALA A 382 -21.51 1.58 -8.09
C ALA A 382 -22.81 1.40 -8.90
N SER A 383 -23.96 1.58 -8.24
CA SER A 383 -25.27 1.40 -8.88
C SER A 383 -26.28 2.52 -8.61
N ASN A 384 -25.97 3.48 -7.75
CA ASN A 384 -26.85 4.61 -7.44
C ASN A 384 -26.17 5.97 -7.63
N PHE A 385 -26.41 6.60 -8.77
CA PHE A 385 -25.81 7.89 -9.14
C PHE A 385 -26.70 9.11 -8.86
N GLN A 386 -27.70 9.00 -7.98
CA GLN A 386 -28.61 10.11 -7.65
C GLN A 386 -27.94 11.18 -6.75
N SER A 387 -26.94 10.78 -5.97
CA SER A 387 -26.15 11.65 -5.09
C SER A 387 -24.80 11.00 -4.78
N VAL A 388 -23.84 11.78 -4.28
CA VAL A 388 -22.54 11.24 -3.83
C VAL A 388 -22.75 10.20 -2.73
N ASP A 389 -23.68 10.44 -1.80
CA ASP A 389 -24.05 9.47 -0.76
C ASP A 389 -24.63 8.18 -1.34
N GLY A 390 -25.43 8.28 -2.40
CA GLY A 390 -25.95 7.13 -3.15
C GLY A 390 -24.85 6.28 -3.74
N VAL A 391 -23.86 6.92 -4.39
CA VAL A 391 -22.73 6.24 -5.02
C VAL A 391 -21.91 5.50 -3.97
N ILE A 392 -21.47 6.22 -2.92
CA ILE A 392 -20.68 5.67 -1.82
C ILE A 392 -21.41 4.52 -1.11
N SER A 393 -22.73 4.64 -0.93
CA SER A 393 -23.54 3.58 -0.29
C SER A 393 -23.69 2.35 -1.17
N SER A 394 -23.83 2.52 -2.49
CA SER A 394 -23.92 1.40 -3.44
C SER A 394 -22.61 0.62 -3.55
N LEU A 395 -21.46 1.30 -3.66
CA LEU A 395 -20.14 0.69 -3.62
C LEU A 395 -19.95 -0.15 -2.35
N LYS A 396 -20.28 0.45 -1.19
CA LYS A 396 -20.23 -0.24 0.10
C LYS A 396 -21.12 -1.49 0.16
N SER A 397 -22.30 -1.45 -0.46
CA SER A 397 -23.19 -2.61 -0.52
C SER A 397 -22.59 -3.72 -1.38
N ASN A 398 -22.01 -3.36 -2.52
CA ASN A 398 -21.45 -4.32 -3.46
C ASN A 398 -20.20 -5.03 -2.91
N ILE A 399 -19.34 -4.35 -2.12
CA ILE A 399 -18.24 -5.02 -1.38
C ILE A 399 -18.78 -6.22 -0.57
N LYS A 400 -19.92 -6.05 0.11
CA LYS A 400 -20.54 -7.13 0.89
C LYS A 400 -21.12 -8.26 0.03
N GLU A 401 -21.52 -7.97 -1.20
CA GLU A 401 -22.03 -8.97 -2.15
C GLU A 401 -20.91 -9.79 -2.77
N ILE A 402 -19.82 -9.13 -3.19
CA ILE A 402 -18.55 -9.78 -3.55
C ILE A 402 -18.12 -10.68 -2.39
N ASP A 403 -18.37 -10.24 -1.16
CA ASP A 403 -18.01 -11.01 0.02
C ASP A 403 -18.82 -12.27 0.26
N ALA A 404 -20.12 -12.24 -0.07
CA ALA A 404 -21.07 -13.30 0.22
C ALA A 404 -20.95 -14.52 -0.71
N GLY A 405 -20.28 -14.36 -1.88
CA GLY A 405 -20.13 -15.42 -2.88
C GLY A 405 -21.45 -15.75 -3.60
N PHE A 406 -21.37 -16.08 -4.88
CA PHE A 406 -22.54 -16.40 -5.70
C PHE A 406 -23.05 -17.82 -5.40
N SER A 407 -24.38 -18.01 -5.44
CA SER A 407 -25.04 -19.31 -5.27
C SER A 407 -25.47 -19.93 -6.60
N GLY A 408 -24.95 -21.10 -7.00
CA GLY A 408 -25.48 -21.84 -8.17
C GLY A 408 -24.74 -23.13 -8.52
N LYS A 409 -25.46 -24.25 -8.75
CA LYS A 409 -24.88 -25.60 -8.97
C LYS A 409 -24.00 -25.70 -10.23
N SER A 410 -22.82 -26.33 -10.09
CA SER A 410 -21.94 -26.75 -11.21
C SER A 410 -22.41 -28.03 -11.92
N TYR A 411 -21.89 -28.21 -13.14
CA TYR A 411 -21.90 -29.41 -13.95
C TYR A 411 -20.78 -30.35 -13.44
N ALA A 412 -21.15 -31.56 -13.01
CA ALA A 412 -20.33 -32.57 -12.30
C ALA A 412 -20.36 -32.45 -10.76
N GLY A 413 -21.45 -33.00 -10.18
CA GLY A 413 -21.77 -32.99 -8.76
C GLY A 413 -20.62 -33.37 -7.82
N GLY A 414 -20.32 -32.44 -6.90
CA GLY A 414 -19.47 -32.67 -5.73
C GLY A 414 -19.21 -31.44 -4.87
N VAL A 415 -19.21 -30.24 -5.46
CA VAL A 415 -18.99 -28.99 -4.74
C VAL A 415 -20.32 -28.27 -4.51
N ASP A 416 -20.61 -27.91 -3.25
CA ASP A 416 -21.76 -27.09 -2.88
C ASP A 416 -21.45 -25.62 -3.18
N TYR A 417 -22.03 -25.10 -4.26
CA TYR A 417 -21.87 -23.72 -4.69
C TYR A 417 -22.71 -22.72 -3.91
N SER A 418 -23.41 -23.12 -2.85
CA SER A 418 -23.92 -22.15 -1.88
C SER A 418 -22.79 -21.44 -1.10
N VAL A 419 -21.53 -21.89 -1.27
CA VAL A 419 -20.32 -21.37 -0.61
C VAL A 419 -19.10 -21.18 -1.54
N THR A 420 -19.20 -21.40 -2.87
CA THR A 420 -18.02 -21.47 -3.75
C THR A 420 -17.71 -20.16 -4.45
N SER A 421 -16.60 -19.54 -4.04
CA SER A 421 -15.91 -18.46 -4.76
C SER A 421 -14.63 -18.99 -5.43
N TYR A 422 -13.88 -18.15 -6.14
CA TYR A 422 -12.59 -18.52 -6.73
C TYR A 422 -11.60 -19.11 -5.71
N LYS A 423 -11.66 -18.67 -4.45
CA LYS A 423 -10.72 -19.09 -3.40
C LYS A 423 -10.82 -20.59 -3.05
N PRO A 424 -12.01 -21.17 -2.74
CA PRO A 424 -12.16 -22.61 -2.60
C PRO A 424 -11.69 -23.43 -3.81
N ILE A 425 -11.95 -22.96 -5.04
CA ILE A 425 -11.49 -23.64 -6.27
C ILE A 425 -9.96 -23.64 -6.33
N ALA A 426 -9.33 -22.50 -6.09
CA ALA A 426 -7.87 -22.39 -6.05
C ALA A 426 -7.27 -23.32 -4.98
N ASP A 427 -7.83 -23.34 -3.77
CA ASP A 427 -7.37 -24.20 -2.67
C ASP A 427 -7.46 -25.68 -3.01
N TYR A 428 -8.58 -26.10 -3.63
CA TYR A 428 -8.79 -27.50 -4.05
C TYR A 428 -7.70 -27.98 -5.01
N TYR A 429 -7.34 -27.16 -5.99
CA TYR A 429 -6.27 -27.47 -6.95
C TYR A 429 -4.87 -27.10 -6.44
N GLY A 430 -4.74 -26.56 -5.22
CA GLY A 430 -3.48 -26.16 -4.61
C GLY A 430 -2.83 -24.93 -5.26
N LEU A 431 -3.62 -24.10 -5.93
CA LEU A 431 -3.25 -22.88 -6.65
C LEU A 431 -3.46 -21.63 -5.80
N LYS A 432 -2.89 -20.49 -6.24
CA LYS A 432 -3.21 -19.18 -5.67
C LYS A 432 -4.48 -18.59 -6.27
N ASN A 433 -5.24 -17.85 -5.47
CA ASN A 433 -6.32 -16.99 -5.97
C ASN A 433 -5.80 -15.56 -6.14
N LEU A 434 -5.83 -15.09 -7.39
CA LEU A 434 -5.33 -13.78 -7.81
C LEU A 434 -6.49 -12.94 -8.34
N ALA A 435 -6.30 -11.63 -8.37
CA ALA A 435 -7.14 -10.73 -9.15
C ALA A 435 -6.30 -10.07 -10.23
N TYR A 436 -6.65 -10.29 -11.50
CA TYR A 436 -5.96 -9.66 -12.64
C TYR A 436 -6.37 -8.18 -12.78
N GLU A 437 -7.53 -7.83 -12.23
CA GLU A 437 -8.06 -6.46 -12.10
C GLU A 437 -8.96 -6.34 -10.87
N GLY A 438 -9.19 -5.12 -10.38
CA GLY A 438 -10.04 -4.84 -9.22
C GLY A 438 -10.07 -3.34 -8.91
N GLY A 439 -10.87 -2.96 -7.93
CA GLY A 439 -11.10 -1.58 -7.55
C GLY A 439 -12.54 -1.12 -7.79
N PRO A 440 -12.85 0.13 -7.41
CA PRO A 440 -14.14 0.74 -7.66
C PRO A 440 -14.44 0.91 -9.15
N ASP A 441 -15.60 0.42 -9.57
CA ASP A 441 -16.17 0.58 -10.90
C ASP A 441 -17.38 1.53 -10.83
N PHE A 442 -17.35 2.58 -11.64
CA PHE A 442 -18.41 3.60 -11.70
C PHE A 442 -19.30 3.46 -12.96
N GLY A 443 -19.11 2.39 -13.73
CA GLY A 443 -19.86 2.10 -14.95
C GLY A 443 -19.49 3.03 -16.11
N TYR A 444 -19.30 2.44 -17.29
CA TYR A 444 -18.93 3.16 -18.52
C TYR A 444 -19.99 4.20 -18.95
N ASP A 445 -21.28 3.93 -18.71
CA ASP A 445 -22.39 4.80 -19.10
C ASP A 445 -22.49 6.11 -18.30
N ASN A 446 -21.69 6.26 -17.24
CA ASN A 446 -21.69 7.44 -16.39
C ASN A 446 -20.57 8.42 -16.70
N ALA A 447 -19.79 8.27 -17.79
CA ALA A 447 -18.60 9.07 -18.12
C ALA A 447 -18.79 10.61 -18.14
N SER A 448 -20.04 11.10 -18.16
CA SER A 448 -20.41 12.53 -18.09
C SER A 448 -21.22 12.90 -16.85
N ASN A 449 -21.24 12.04 -15.83
CA ASN A 449 -22.07 12.22 -14.65
C ASN A 449 -21.33 13.06 -13.59
N ALA A 450 -21.75 14.32 -13.43
CA ALA A 450 -21.18 15.23 -12.44
C ALA A 450 -21.25 14.69 -10.99
N ILE A 451 -22.14 13.74 -10.69
CA ILE A 451 -22.17 13.06 -9.39
C ILE A 451 -21.05 12.03 -9.27
N ALA A 452 -20.74 11.29 -10.33
CA ALA A 452 -19.62 10.34 -10.36
C ALA A 452 -18.29 11.08 -10.17
N GLU A 453 -18.06 12.16 -10.92
CA GLU A 453 -16.87 13.02 -10.78
C GLU A 453 -16.71 13.58 -9.36
N LYS A 454 -17.80 14.06 -8.75
CA LYS A 454 -17.77 14.51 -7.34
C LYS A 454 -17.47 13.37 -6.37
N ALA A 455 -17.97 12.17 -6.63
CA ALA A 455 -17.74 11.00 -5.79
C ALA A 455 -16.29 10.50 -5.88
N LEU A 456 -15.62 10.65 -7.03
CA LEU A 456 -14.19 10.34 -7.19
C LEU A 456 -13.29 11.19 -6.29
N SER A 457 -13.69 12.44 -6.04
CA SER A 457 -13.01 13.36 -5.12
C SER A 457 -13.49 13.24 -3.66
N ASP A 458 -14.50 12.41 -3.36
CA ASP A 458 -15.03 12.29 -2.01
C ASP A 458 -14.04 11.51 -1.10
N PRO A 459 -13.62 12.05 0.06
CA PRO A 459 -12.68 11.38 0.96
C PRO A 459 -13.13 10.01 1.49
N ARG A 460 -14.43 9.69 1.38
CA ARG A 460 -14.97 8.38 1.77
C ARG A 460 -14.56 7.29 0.80
N LEU A 461 -14.28 7.61 -0.47
CA LEU A 461 -13.81 6.64 -1.45
C LEU A 461 -12.46 6.04 -1.04
N ASN A 462 -11.58 6.84 -0.42
CA ASN A 462 -10.33 6.35 0.16
C ASN A 462 -10.61 5.17 1.12
N ARG A 463 -11.59 5.31 2.02
CA ARG A 463 -11.95 4.25 2.97
C ARG A 463 -12.50 3.01 2.27
N LEU A 464 -13.34 3.18 1.27
CA LEU A 464 -13.92 2.05 0.55
C LEU A 464 -12.85 1.20 -0.14
N VAL A 465 -11.88 1.83 -0.81
CA VAL A 465 -10.76 1.11 -1.42
C VAL A 465 -9.93 0.37 -0.37
N GLN A 466 -9.69 0.98 0.80
CA GLN A 466 -9.01 0.28 1.89
C GLN A 466 -9.80 -0.93 2.40
N GLN A 467 -11.13 -0.83 2.48
CA GLN A 467 -12.00 -1.94 2.90
C GLN A 467 -11.96 -3.08 1.89
N GLU A 468 -12.12 -2.78 0.60
CA GLU A 468 -12.06 -3.77 -0.48
C GLU A 468 -10.77 -4.59 -0.42
N LEU A 469 -9.63 -3.89 -0.30
CA LEU A 469 -8.33 -4.54 -0.19
C LEU A 469 -8.19 -5.34 1.11
N ALA A 470 -8.69 -4.80 2.22
CA ALA A 470 -8.71 -5.49 3.51
C ALA A 470 -9.50 -6.81 3.43
N ASP A 471 -10.66 -6.80 2.79
CA ASP A 471 -11.52 -7.99 2.64
C ASP A 471 -10.88 -9.03 1.71
N TRP A 472 -10.29 -8.58 0.60
CA TRP A 472 -9.53 -9.43 -0.30
C TRP A 472 -8.41 -10.18 0.44
N TYR A 473 -7.54 -9.48 1.16
CA TYR A 473 -6.42 -10.11 1.87
C TYR A 473 -6.85 -10.84 3.14
N GLY A 474 -7.89 -10.38 3.83
CA GLY A 474 -8.45 -11.01 5.02
C GLY A 474 -8.98 -12.43 4.74
N LYS A 475 -9.35 -12.71 3.49
CA LYS A 475 -9.73 -14.05 2.99
C LYS A 475 -8.55 -14.91 2.55
N ASN A 476 -7.33 -14.47 2.82
CA ASN A 476 -6.09 -15.13 2.43
C ASN A 476 -5.99 -15.33 0.90
N ASN A 477 -6.55 -14.40 0.12
CA ASN A 477 -6.22 -14.30 -1.29
C ASN A 477 -4.76 -13.83 -1.46
N ASP A 478 -4.23 -14.01 -2.67
CA ASP A 478 -2.85 -13.67 -3.00
C ASP A 478 -2.84 -12.26 -3.63
N LEU A 479 -2.21 -12.05 -4.78
CA LEU A 479 -2.11 -10.76 -5.47
C LEU A 479 -3.47 -10.19 -5.93
N LEU A 480 -3.69 -8.89 -5.72
CA LEU A 480 -4.73 -8.12 -6.41
C LEU A 480 -4.09 -7.01 -7.24
N MET A 481 -4.37 -7.01 -8.54
CA MET A 481 -4.00 -5.93 -9.45
C MET A 481 -5.10 -4.86 -9.44
N TYR A 482 -4.82 -3.68 -8.90
CA TYR A 482 -5.72 -2.54 -9.04
C TYR A 482 -5.79 -2.15 -10.53
N TYR A 483 -6.99 -1.85 -11.02
CA TYR A 483 -7.23 -1.88 -12.46
C TYR A 483 -6.36 -0.92 -13.25
N GLU A 484 -6.22 0.35 -12.88
CA GLU A 484 -5.43 1.28 -13.71
C GLU A 484 -4.65 2.29 -12.86
N LEU A 485 -3.39 2.56 -13.21
CA LEU A 485 -2.57 3.54 -12.50
C LEU A 485 -3.13 4.96 -12.67
N ALA A 486 -3.39 5.40 -13.90
CA ALA A 486 -3.77 6.78 -14.16
C ALA A 486 -4.78 6.87 -15.30
N SER A 487 -5.86 7.63 -15.10
CA SER A 487 -6.85 7.86 -16.14
C SER A 487 -7.37 9.29 -16.08
N GLY A 488 -7.53 9.91 -17.24
CA GLY A 488 -8.03 11.29 -17.30
C GLY A 488 -9.51 11.40 -16.86
N PRO A 489 -10.01 12.63 -16.70
CA PRO A 489 -11.42 12.89 -16.39
C PRO A 489 -12.38 12.13 -17.33
N GLY A 490 -13.51 11.67 -16.81
CA GLY A 490 -14.45 10.80 -17.53
C GLY A 490 -14.06 9.31 -17.61
N ASN A 491 -12.81 8.94 -17.30
CA ASN A 491 -12.43 7.56 -17.01
C ASN A 491 -12.20 7.42 -15.50
N TYR A 492 -13.02 6.59 -14.86
CA TYR A 492 -13.15 6.52 -13.41
C TYR A 492 -12.30 5.46 -12.74
N TYR A 493 -11.49 4.76 -13.51
CA TYR A 493 -10.76 3.59 -13.04
C TYR A 493 -9.39 3.91 -12.44
N GLY A 494 -8.71 4.93 -12.97
CA GLY A 494 -7.35 5.30 -12.59
C GLY A 494 -7.20 5.59 -11.10
N ALA A 495 -6.14 5.07 -10.49
CA ALA A 495 -5.76 5.44 -9.14
C ALA A 495 -5.41 6.93 -9.04
N TYR A 496 -4.91 7.52 -10.13
CA TYR A 496 -4.64 8.95 -10.28
C TYR A 496 -5.43 9.53 -11.46
N GLU A 497 -5.76 10.83 -11.41
CA GLU A 497 -6.25 11.57 -12.58
C GLU A 497 -5.07 12.11 -13.42
N ASP A 498 -4.01 12.54 -12.75
CA ASP A 498 -2.73 13.02 -13.27
C ASP A 498 -1.67 12.71 -12.19
N MET A 499 -0.44 12.35 -12.57
CA MET A 499 0.61 11.98 -11.60
C MET A 499 0.96 13.10 -10.60
N ALA A 500 0.67 14.37 -10.89
CA ALA A 500 0.89 15.47 -9.97
C ALA A 500 -0.27 15.65 -8.97
N LEU A 501 -1.40 14.95 -9.13
CA LEU A 501 -2.61 15.12 -8.35
C LEU A 501 -2.94 13.85 -7.55
N ALA A 502 -2.79 13.93 -6.22
CA ALA A 502 -3.26 12.86 -5.35
C ALA A 502 -4.79 12.79 -5.31
N THR A 503 -5.34 11.61 -5.51
CA THR A 503 -6.78 11.32 -5.41
C THR A 503 -7.09 10.50 -4.13
N PRO A 504 -8.36 10.42 -3.68
CA PRO A 504 -8.75 9.50 -2.62
C PRO A 504 -8.33 8.04 -2.87
N LYS A 505 -8.34 7.58 -4.13
CA LYS A 505 -7.90 6.24 -4.52
C LYS A 505 -6.39 6.06 -4.33
N SER A 506 -5.56 6.95 -4.89
CA SER A 506 -4.10 6.90 -4.73
C SER A 506 -3.63 6.91 -3.26
N GLN A 507 -4.32 7.68 -2.42
CA GLN A 507 -4.05 7.76 -0.99
C GLN A 507 -4.39 6.44 -0.27
N ALA A 508 -5.47 5.77 -0.66
CA ALA A 508 -5.85 4.46 -0.13
C ALA A 508 -4.77 3.42 -0.43
N LEU A 509 -4.31 3.33 -1.69
CA LEU A 509 -3.28 2.39 -2.12
C LEU A 509 -1.95 2.64 -1.39
N SER A 510 -1.58 3.90 -1.19
CA SER A 510 -0.40 4.28 -0.40
C SER A 510 -0.53 3.90 1.09
N THR A 511 -1.73 4.01 1.66
CA THR A 511 -1.99 3.64 3.07
C THR A 511 -1.90 2.13 3.27
N VAL A 512 -2.53 1.35 2.37
CA VAL A 512 -2.56 -0.11 2.43
C VAL A 512 -1.16 -0.70 2.22
N SER A 513 -0.40 -0.14 1.28
CA SER A 513 0.97 -0.59 1.02
C SER A 513 1.92 -0.32 2.19
N SER A 514 1.76 0.76 2.95
CA SER A 514 2.62 1.08 4.11
C SER A 514 2.25 0.35 5.40
N THR A 515 1.10 -0.34 5.43
CA THR A 515 0.61 -1.09 6.59
C THR A 515 0.80 -2.59 6.37
N PRO A 516 1.44 -3.36 7.28
CA PRO A 516 1.48 -4.81 7.17
C PRO A 516 0.07 -5.39 7.04
N LEU A 517 -0.22 -6.02 5.90
CA LEU A 517 -1.55 -6.53 5.53
C LEU A 517 -2.06 -7.62 6.49
N SER A 518 -1.20 -8.18 7.33
CA SER A 518 -1.54 -9.14 8.38
C SER A 518 -2.42 -8.58 9.51
N GLY A 519 -2.74 -7.27 9.50
CA GLY A 519 -3.59 -6.60 10.49
C GLY A 519 -5.04 -6.35 10.06
N TYR A 520 -5.43 -6.70 8.84
CA TYR A 520 -6.81 -6.49 8.38
C TYR A 520 -7.66 -7.72 8.66
N THR A 521 -8.73 -7.55 9.44
CA THR A 521 -9.69 -8.61 9.76
C THR A 521 -11.05 -8.26 9.16
N SER A 522 -11.79 -9.23 8.63
CA SER A 522 -13.13 -9.04 8.02
C SER A 522 -14.23 -8.83 9.07
N GLY A 523 -14.00 -7.99 10.08
CA GLY A 523 -14.94 -7.74 11.18
C GLY A 523 -14.74 -6.37 11.80
N ALA A 524 -15.72 -5.91 12.58
CA ALA A 524 -15.66 -4.59 13.21
C ALA A 524 -14.41 -4.43 14.08
N GLY A 525 -13.69 -3.32 13.91
CA GLY A 525 -12.48 -3.04 14.67
C GLY A 525 -12.73 -3.11 16.18
N ALA A 526 -11.81 -3.67 16.95
CA ALA A 526 -11.94 -3.76 18.40
C ALA A 526 -10.64 -3.35 19.10
N VAL A 527 -10.75 -2.77 20.30
CA VAL A 527 -9.57 -2.39 21.09
C VAL A 527 -8.77 -3.64 21.46
N THR A 528 -7.47 -3.63 21.16
CA THR A 528 -6.52 -4.70 21.45
C THR A 528 -5.53 -4.32 22.54
N ALA A 529 -5.23 -3.04 22.71
CA ALA A 529 -4.36 -2.54 23.78
C ALA A 529 -4.71 -1.10 24.16
N LEU A 530 -4.35 -0.73 25.39
CA LEU A 530 -4.43 0.62 25.94
C LEU A 530 -3.08 0.94 26.58
N SER A 531 -2.57 2.15 26.39
CA SER A 531 -1.36 2.64 27.06
C SER A 531 -1.49 4.13 27.39
N ALA A 532 -0.64 4.61 28.30
CA ALA A 532 -0.58 6.01 28.69
C ALA A 532 0.84 6.56 28.65
N THR A 533 0.95 7.88 28.48
CA THR A 533 2.18 8.64 28.67
C THR A 533 1.89 9.89 29.50
N PRO A 534 2.53 10.07 30.66
CA PRO A 534 3.42 9.09 31.33
C PRO A 534 2.64 7.82 31.75
N ALA A 535 3.32 6.66 31.78
CA ALA A 535 2.71 5.40 32.21
C ALA A 535 2.69 5.25 33.74
N ASN A 536 3.70 5.80 34.43
CA ASN A 536 3.80 5.81 35.88
C ASN A 536 4.09 7.24 36.35
N ALA A 537 3.16 7.83 37.10
CA ALA A 537 3.33 9.19 37.62
C ALA A 537 2.29 9.49 38.68
N ASP A 538 2.60 10.46 39.52
CA ASP A 538 1.58 11.19 40.27
C ASP A 538 1.35 12.53 39.58
N LEU A 539 0.08 12.86 39.34
CA LEU A 539 -0.35 13.89 38.42
C LEU A 539 -1.26 14.89 39.13
N GLY A 540 -0.90 16.17 39.04
CA GLY A 540 -1.63 17.28 39.65
C GLY A 540 -2.38 18.11 38.62
N THR A 541 -3.05 19.17 39.09
CA THR A 541 -3.76 20.11 38.22
C THR A 541 -2.85 20.68 37.14
N GLY A 542 -3.33 20.69 35.89
CA GLY A 542 -2.60 21.14 34.72
C GLY A 542 -1.70 20.09 34.06
N ALA A 543 -1.44 18.95 34.71
CA ALA A 543 -0.73 17.85 34.08
C ALA A 543 -1.57 17.21 32.96
N THR A 544 -0.90 16.74 31.91
CA THR A 544 -1.54 16.09 30.75
C THR A 544 -1.15 14.64 30.65
N VAL A 545 -2.16 13.77 30.54
CA VAL A 545 -2.03 12.36 30.20
C VAL A 545 -2.41 12.16 28.75
N THR A 546 -1.54 11.49 27.99
CA THR A 546 -1.85 11.02 26.64
C THR A 546 -2.19 9.54 26.70
N LEU A 547 -3.41 9.17 26.29
CA LEU A 547 -3.86 7.79 26.21
C LEU A 547 -3.82 7.33 24.75
N GLN A 548 -3.21 6.18 24.49
CA GLN A 548 -3.22 5.54 23.18
C GLN A 548 -4.08 4.29 23.21
N VAL A 549 -5.14 4.29 22.41
CA VAL A 549 -6.06 3.17 22.21
C VAL A 549 -5.67 2.47 20.92
N THR A 550 -5.16 1.23 21.01
CA THR A 550 -4.79 0.43 19.84
C THR A 550 -5.94 -0.48 19.45
N LEU A 551 -6.27 -0.51 18.15
CA LEU A 551 -7.33 -1.31 17.55
C LEU A 551 -6.76 -2.49 16.75
N SER A 552 -7.62 -3.48 16.52
CA SER A 552 -7.32 -4.64 15.66
C SER A 552 -6.99 -4.22 14.23
N GLN A 553 -7.57 -3.13 13.73
CA GLN A 553 -7.40 -2.62 12.37
C GLN A 553 -7.55 -1.09 12.32
N PRO A 554 -7.18 -0.42 11.20
CA PRO A 554 -7.40 1.00 11.04
C PRO A 554 -8.86 1.43 11.21
N VAL A 555 -9.09 2.56 11.87
CA VAL A 555 -10.43 3.14 12.06
C VAL A 555 -10.44 4.63 11.73
N TRP A 556 -11.59 5.15 11.32
CA TRP A 556 -11.82 6.54 10.96
C TRP A 556 -12.74 7.22 11.95
N ILE A 557 -12.38 8.46 12.24
CA ILE A 557 -13.02 9.26 13.28
C ILE A 557 -13.76 10.42 12.64
N THR A 558 -15.02 10.59 13.01
CA THR A 558 -15.74 11.86 12.84
C THR A 558 -16.08 12.44 14.21
N GLY A 559 -16.11 13.76 14.32
CA GLY A 559 -16.31 14.45 15.60
C GLY A 559 -15.16 14.21 16.60
N THR A 560 -15.48 14.29 17.89
CA THR A 560 -14.51 14.14 18.98
C THR A 560 -14.99 13.08 19.97
N PRO A 561 -14.66 11.80 19.75
CA PRO A 561 -14.83 10.75 20.75
C PRO A 561 -14.14 11.10 22.07
N THR A 562 -14.63 10.53 23.17
CA THR A 562 -14.13 10.77 24.53
C THR A 562 -13.96 9.48 25.32
N LEU A 563 -13.02 9.46 26.25
CA LEU A 563 -12.91 8.45 27.31
C LEU A 563 -13.24 9.14 28.63
N THR A 564 -14.27 8.68 29.33
CA THR A 564 -14.57 9.12 30.71
C THR A 564 -13.62 8.41 31.65
N LEU A 565 -13.07 9.17 32.60
CA LEU A 565 -12.07 8.69 33.55
C LEU A 565 -12.66 8.62 34.96
N ASN A 566 -12.07 7.79 35.82
CA ASN A 566 -12.53 7.62 37.21
C ASN A 566 -12.17 8.80 38.14
N ASP A 567 -11.36 9.74 37.69
CA ASP A 567 -11.08 11.01 38.39
C ASP A 567 -12.18 12.06 38.23
N GLY A 568 -13.23 11.75 37.45
CA GLY A 568 -14.33 12.65 37.09
C GLY A 568 -14.09 13.45 35.81
N GLY A 569 -12.93 13.29 35.18
CA GLY A 569 -12.53 13.94 33.93
C GLY A 569 -12.89 13.17 32.67
N LYS A 570 -12.49 13.76 31.53
CA LYS A 570 -12.57 13.13 30.21
C LYS A 570 -11.27 13.33 29.43
N ALA A 571 -10.81 12.27 28.77
CA ALA A 571 -9.82 12.36 27.72
C ALA A 571 -10.53 12.57 26.37
N SER A 572 -10.10 13.57 25.60
CA SER A 572 -10.68 13.90 24.29
C SER A 572 -9.79 13.40 23.16
N TYR A 573 -10.41 12.90 22.09
CA TYR A 573 -9.71 12.47 20.90
C TYR A 573 -8.82 13.60 20.32
N ALA A 574 -7.57 13.27 20.04
CA ALA A 574 -6.52 14.20 19.61
C ALA A 574 -5.85 13.82 18.28
N GLY A 575 -6.02 12.59 17.78
CA GLY A 575 -5.46 12.18 16.48
C GLY A 575 -5.41 10.66 16.29
N GLY A 576 -5.08 10.20 15.08
CA GLY A 576 -4.93 8.77 14.76
C GLY A 576 -5.97 8.18 13.80
N SER A 577 -6.90 8.99 13.28
CA SER A 577 -7.86 8.56 12.25
C SER A 577 -7.14 8.01 11.01
N GLY A 578 -7.64 6.91 10.46
CA GLY A 578 -7.02 6.16 9.37
C GLY A 578 -5.88 5.24 9.83
N THR A 579 -5.63 5.12 11.13
CA THR A 579 -4.60 4.25 11.72
C THR A 579 -5.20 3.31 12.75
N ARG A 580 -4.39 2.35 13.22
CA ARG A 580 -4.75 1.43 14.31
C ARG A 580 -4.67 2.08 15.69
N VAL A 581 -4.08 3.27 15.84
CA VAL A 581 -3.81 3.87 17.15
C VAL A 581 -4.52 5.21 17.25
N LEU A 582 -5.51 5.30 18.14
CA LEU A 582 -6.18 6.55 18.46
C LEU A 582 -5.54 7.19 19.69
N THR A 583 -5.20 8.45 19.57
CA THR A 583 -4.62 9.25 20.65
C THR A 583 -5.73 10.09 21.30
N PHE A 584 -5.82 10.02 22.61
CA PHE A 584 -6.68 10.85 23.45
C PHE A 584 -5.81 11.64 24.43
N LYS A 585 -6.23 12.87 24.76
CA LYS A 585 -5.54 13.72 25.74
C LYS A 585 -6.48 14.11 26.87
N HIS A 586 -6.00 14.01 28.10
CA HIS A 586 -6.67 14.47 29.30
C HIS A 586 -5.77 15.45 30.04
N THR A 587 -6.28 16.64 30.34
CA THR A 587 -5.60 17.60 31.23
C THR A 587 -6.37 17.67 32.54
N ILE A 588 -5.66 17.43 33.64
CA ILE A 588 -6.26 17.31 34.97
C ILE A 588 -6.71 18.69 35.46
N ALA A 589 -7.97 18.80 35.81
CA ALA A 589 -8.58 19.99 36.40
C ALA A 589 -8.58 19.91 37.93
N ALA A 590 -8.71 21.05 38.60
CA ALA A 590 -8.80 21.10 40.06
C ALA A 590 -9.98 20.26 40.57
N GLY A 591 -9.74 19.48 41.64
CA GLY A 591 -10.75 18.63 42.27
C GLY A 591 -10.92 17.23 41.66
N GLN A 592 -10.25 16.94 40.54
CA GLN A 592 -10.18 15.58 39.98
C GLN A 592 -9.18 14.76 40.78
N ASN A 593 -9.56 13.53 41.19
CA ASN A 593 -8.70 12.66 41.98
C ASN A 593 -9.00 11.18 41.70
N ALA A 594 -7.96 10.37 41.56
CA ALA A 594 -8.04 8.93 41.40
C ALA A 594 -6.81 8.26 42.04
N SER A 595 -7.01 7.18 42.79
CA SER A 595 -5.89 6.40 43.34
C SER A 595 -5.06 5.73 42.26
N ASP A 596 -5.71 5.38 41.15
CA ASP A 596 -5.08 4.98 39.89
C ASP A 596 -6.04 5.31 38.75
N LEU A 597 -5.54 5.94 37.69
CA LEU A 597 -6.36 6.46 36.61
C LEU A 597 -6.88 5.30 35.75
N ALA A 598 -8.20 5.25 35.56
CA ALA A 598 -8.86 4.21 34.80
C ALA A 598 -9.91 4.81 33.87
N VAL A 599 -10.15 4.14 32.74
CA VAL A 599 -11.24 4.48 31.82
C VAL A 599 -12.51 3.82 32.33
N THR A 600 -13.56 4.60 32.58
CA THR A 600 -14.85 4.12 33.10
C THR A 600 -15.92 4.01 32.02
N ALA A 601 -15.80 4.78 30.93
CA ALA A 601 -16.72 4.71 29.80
C ALA A 601 -16.11 5.32 28.53
N THR A 602 -16.66 4.95 27.38
CA THR A 602 -16.34 5.55 26.08
C THR A 602 -17.54 6.36 25.59
N GLY A 603 -17.33 7.57 25.09
CA GLY A 603 -18.39 8.48 24.66
C GLY A 603 -18.23 8.91 23.21
N LEU A 604 -19.35 8.93 22.47
CA LEU A 604 -19.45 9.40 21.08
C LEU A 604 -20.39 10.62 21.01
N PRO A 605 -19.99 11.78 21.57
CA PRO A 605 -20.86 12.94 21.66
C PRO A 605 -21.15 13.53 20.27
N SER A 606 -22.32 14.16 20.14
CA SER A 606 -22.72 14.91 18.94
C SER A 606 -22.66 14.11 17.63
N GLY A 607 -22.91 12.79 17.69
CA GLY A 607 -22.86 11.92 16.51
C GLY A 607 -21.45 11.55 16.05
N ALA A 608 -20.43 11.73 16.91
CA ALA A 608 -19.08 11.25 16.63
C ALA A 608 -19.09 9.75 16.30
N THR A 609 -18.25 9.33 15.38
CA THR A 609 -18.17 7.92 14.96
C THR A 609 -16.75 7.41 15.08
N VAL A 610 -16.61 6.15 15.47
CA VAL A 610 -15.37 5.37 15.31
C VAL A 610 -15.74 4.18 14.46
N THR A 611 -15.41 4.23 13.18
CA THR A 611 -15.83 3.20 12.22
C THR A 611 -14.64 2.64 11.48
N ASP A 612 -14.69 1.36 11.11
CA ASP A 612 -13.75 0.79 10.16
C ASP A 612 -13.99 1.32 8.73
N ALA A 613 -13.19 0.82 7.79
CA ALA A 613 -13.23 1.20 6.39
C ALA A 613 -14.59 0.84 5.75
N GLY A 614 -15.16 -0.31 6.12
CA GLY A 614 -16.52 -0.74 5.80
C GLY A 614 -17.62 0.04 6.51
N GLY A 615 -17.29 1.05 7.32
CA GLY A 615 -18.22 1.90 8.05
C GLY A 615 -19.01 1.16 9.14
N SER A 616 -18.52 0.02 9.62
CA SER A 616 -19.05 -0.65 10.82
C SER A 616 -18.44 0.01 12.05
N THR A 617 -19.24 0.16 13.11
CA THR A 617 -18.79 0.80 14.35
C THR A 617 -17.77 -0.08 15.07
N ALA A 618 -16.60 0.47 15.36
CA ALA A 618 -15.58 -0.21 16.14
C ALA A 618 -16.00 -0.33 17.61
N SER A 619 -15.73 -1.49 18.21
CA SER A 619 -15.99 -1.72 19.63
C SER A 619 -14.86 -1.14 20.49
N LEU A 620 -15.18 -0.10 21.24
CA LEU A 620 -14.29 0.51 22.24
C LEU A 620 -14.40 -0.13 23.63
N ALA A 621 -15.22 -1.18 23.80
CA ALA A 621 -15.52 -1.75 25.10
C ALA A 621 -14.28 -2.19 25.89
N LYS A 622 -13.26 -2.74 25.19
CA LYS A 622 -11.99 -3.15 25.79
C LYS A 622 -11.07 -1.99 26.21
N ALA A 623 -11.42 -0.74 25.89
CA ALA A 623 -10.74 0.42 26.47
C ALA A 623 -11.24 0.74 27.88
N VAL A 624 -12.39 0.22 28.33
CA VAL A 624 -12.92 0.42 29.68
C VAL A 624 -12.23 -0.52 30.65
N GLY A 625 -11.58 0.03 31.68
CA GLY A 625 -10.82 -0.73 32.66
C GLY A 625 -9.56 0.01 33.12
N ALA A 626 -8.69 -0.75 33.80
CA ALA A 626 -7.40 -0.26 34.24
C ALA A 626 -6.52 0.13 33.05
N ILE A 627 -5.78 1.23 33.19
CA ILE A 627 -4.77 1.64 32.22
C ILE A 627 -3.44 1.01 32.68
N PRO A 628 -2.66 0.36 31.79
CA PRO A 628 -1.37 -0.18 32.21
C PRO A 628 -0.42 0.90 32.74
N GLY A 629 0.13 0.63 33.93
CA GLY A 629 0.95 1.55 34.72
C GLY A 629 0.22 2.09 35.94
N HIS A 630 0.89 2.93 36.74
CA HIS A 630 0.34 3.52 37.96
C HIS A 630 0.29 5.04 37.84
N MET A 631 -0.90 5.56 37.60
CA MET A 631 -1.14 6.99 37.45
C MET A 631 -2.04 7.48 38.57
N ILE A 632 -1.43 8.02 39.62
CA ILE A 632 -2.17 8.62 40.71
C ILE A 632 -2.56 10.03 40.30
N VAL A 633 -3.83 10.39 40.43
CA VAL A 633 -4.31 11.76 40.24
C VAL A 633 -4.68 12.31 41.60
N ASP A 634 -3.93 13.31 42.07
CA ASP A 634 -4.22 14.00 43.32
C ASP A 634 -3.96 15.51 43.15
N THR A 635 -5.03 16.28 43.20
CA THR A 635 -4.98 17.73 42.97
C THR A 635 -4.79 18.53 44.25
N ALA A 636 -4.74 17.87 45.41
CA ALA A 636 -4.52 18.48 46.71
C ALA A 636 -3.07 18.36 47.22
N ARG A 637 -2.23 17.52 46.58
CA ARG A 637 -0.83 17.33 46.96
C ARG A 637 0.07 18.50 46.59
N THR A 638 1.00 18.83 47.49
CA THR A 638 2.14 19.70 47.19
C THR A 638 3.18 18.89 46.41
N ARG A 639 3.72 19.43 45.31
CA ARG A 639 4.64 18.70 44.42
C ARG A 639 5.99 19.36 44.31
N ILE A 640 7.04 18.56 44.41
CA ILE A 640 8.43 18.96 44.21
C ILE A 640 9.06 18.02 43.18
N THR A 641 9.47 18.55 42.03
CA THR A 641 10.16 17.79 40.98
C THR A 641 11.62 18.20 40.92
N ILE A 642 12.52 17.22 41.08
CA ILE A 642 13.96 17.36 40.94
C ILE A 642 14.34 16.73 39.60
N ALA A 643 14.53 17.57 38.57
CA ALA A 643 14.86 17.11 37.22
C ALA A 643 16.30 16.59 37.11
N THR A 644 17.25 17.25 37.77
CA THR A 644 18.64 16.81 37.97
C THR A 644 19.10 17.28 39.35
N GLY A 645 19.69 16.38 40.14
CA GLY A 645 20.21 16.72 41.47
C GLY A 645 21.59 16.11 41.70
N THR A 646 22.51 16.86 42.30
CA THR A 646 23.71 16.27 42.93
C THR A 646 23.84 16.86 44.33
N GLY A 647 23.63 16.04 45.37
CA GLY A 647 23.80 16.38 46.78
C GLY A 647 22.71 17.27 47.37
N GLN A 648 21.55 17.41 46.70
CA GLN A 648 20.44 18.21 47.21
C GLN A 648 19.74 17.51 48.38
N THR A 649 19.29 18.28 49.37
CA THR A 649 18.36 17.80 50.40
C THR A 649 17.01 18.51 50.22
N VAL A 650 15.93 17.74 50.11
CA VAL A 650 14.56 18.24 49.99
C VAL A 650 13.78 17.88 51.24
N ASP A 651 13.24 18.88 51.94
CA ASP A 651 12.41 18.70 53.14
C ASP A 651 10.92 18.84 52.74
N ALA A 652 10.25 17.69 52.64
CA ALA A 652 8.82 17.55 52.41
C ALA A 652 8.11 17.46 53.77
N SER A 653 7.89 18.63 54.38
CA SER A 653 7.44 18.73 55.77
C SER A 653 5.95 19.08 55.95
N SER A 654 5.22 19.31 54.86
CA SER A 654 3.80 19.71 54.92
C SER A 654 2.86 18.52 55.18
N GLY A 655 3.29 17.31 54.80
CA GLY A 655 2.40 16.16 54.69
C GLY A 655 1.54 16.24 53.43
N ASN A 656 1.13 15.09 52.90
CA ASN A 656 0.53 14.95 51.57
C ASN A 656 1.43 15.55 50.47
N ASP A 657 2.75 15.40 50.62
CA ASP A 657 3.74 15.88 49.66
C ASP A 657 4.11 14.77 48.66
N VAL A 658 4.35 15.16 47.40
CA VAL A 658 4.96 14.31 46.37
C VAL A 658 6.33 14.85 46.04
N VAL A 659 7.35 14.01 46.17
CA VAL A 659 8.68 14.33 45.66
C VAL A 659 9.04 13.37 44.54
N THR A 660 9.28 13.92 43.35
CA THR A 660 9.75 13.17 42.19
C THR A 660 11.20 13.50 41.94
N LEU A 661 12.06 12.48 42.03
CA LEU A 661 13.46 12.56 41.63
C LEU A 661 13.62 11.85 40.28
N ALA A 662 13.74 12.63 39.20
CA ALA A 662 13.83 12.07 37.85
C ALA A 662 15.24 11.54 37.54
N ASP A 663 16.28 12.29 37.93
CA ASP A 663 17.69 11.93 37.68
C ASP A 663 18.62 12.53 38.74
N GLY A 664 19.77 11.87 38.97
CA GLY A 664 20.86 12.31 39.83
C GLY A 664 20.89 11.67 41.23
N ASN A 665 21.42 12.41 42.21
CA ASN A 665 21.42 12.03 43.61
C ASN A 665 20.87 13.12 44.56
N ALA A 666 20.02 12.69 45.48
CA ALA A 666 19.37 13.57 46.45
C ALA A 666 19.04 12.84 47.76
N THR A 667 18.93 13.62 48.83
CA THR A 667 18.35 13.22 50.12
C THR A 667 16.95 13.79 50.24
N LEU A 668 15.96 12.94 50.40
CA LEU A 668 14.55 13.31 50.56
C LEU A 668 14.18 13.10 52.02
N VAL A 669 13.69 14.13 52.69
CA VAL A 669 13.26 14.08 54.08
C VAL A 669 11.75 14.25 54.11
N PHE A 670 11.03 13.25 54.59
CA PHE A 670 9.56 13.26 54.67
C PHE A 670 9.12 13.41 56.13
N LYS A 671 8.18 14.32 56.39
CA LYS A 671 7.50 14.48 57.69
C LYS A 671 5.99 14.60 57.47
N GLY A 672 5.21 14.56 58.56
CA GLY A 672 3.76 14.60 58.46
C GLY A 672 3.18 13.24 58.06
N SER A 673 2.22 13.21 57.13
CA SER A 673 1.50 11.98 56.76
C SER A 673 1.24 11.87 55.26
N ASN A 674 1.07 10.65 54.73
CA ASN A 674 0.63 10.33 53.37
C ASN A 674 1.52 10.91 52.27
N ASN A 675 2.84 10.86 52.46
CA ASN A 675 3.78 11.34 51.46
C ASN A 675 4.04 10.29 50.37
N VAL A 676 4.43 10.76 49.19
CA VAL A 676 4.78 9.92 48.05
C VAL A 676 6.16 10.29 47.51
N ALA A 677 7.00 9.29 47.28
CA ALA A 677 8.28 9.45 46.60
C ALA A 677 8.26 8.71 45.26
N PHE A 678 8.57 9.38 44.16
CA PHE A 678 8.89 8.75 42.88
C PHE A 678 10.39 8.80 42.66
N LEU A 679 11.01 7.63 42.64
CA LEU A 679 12.45 7.47 42.58
C LEU A 679 12.85 6.90 41.22
N GLY A 680 13.17 7.80 40.29
CA GLY A 680 13.54 7.50 38.91
C GLY A 680 12.49 7.94 37.91
N ASP A 681 12.88 7.99 36.64
CA ASP A 681 12.01 8.27 35.49
C ASP A 681 11.91 7.09 34.51
N GLY A 682 12.54 5.95 34.85
CA GLY A 682 12.56 4.74 34.03
C GLY A 682 13.63 4.74 32.94
N LYS A 683 14.59 5.68 32.95
CA LYS A 683 15.62 5.83 31.89
C LYS A 683 17.06 5.62 32.34
N GLY A 684 17.34 5.24 33.59
CA GLY A 684 18.73 5.26 34.06
C GLY A 684 19.06 4.57 35.39
N THR A 685 20.21 4.94 35.97
CA THR A 685 20.66 4.46 37.29
C THR A 685 20.66 5.61 38.28
N LEU A 686 19.86 5.51 39.34
CA LEU A 686 19.65 6.56 40.34
C LEU A 686 20.38 6.28 41.65
N THR A 687 20.71 7.31 42.43
CA THR A 687 21.06 7.14 43.85
C THR A 687 20.21 8.06 44.72
N ALA A 688 19.44 7.54 45.67
CA ALA A 688 18.62 8.39 46.54
C ALA A 688 18.72 7.96 48.01
N THR A 689 18.73 8.93 48.92
CA THR A 689 18.52 8.69 50.34
C THR A 689 17.13 9.17 50.71
N VAL A 690 16.29 8.31 51.28
CA VAL A 690 14.94 8.61 51.73
C VAL A 690 14.90 8.50 53.26
N ASN A 691 14.74 9.64 53.91
CA ASN A 691 14.63 9.76 55.36
C ASN A 691 13.16 9.93 55.72
N ASP A 692 12.54 8.85 56.16
CA ASP A 692 11.14 8.82 56.52
C ASP A 692 10.94 9.13 58.01
N GLY A 693 10.51 10.34 58.30
CA GLY A 693 9.96 10.75 59.60
C GLY A 693 8.46 10.99 59.54
N SER A 694 7.77 10.39 58.57
CA SER A 694 6.35 10.57 58.31
C SER A 694 5.53 9.33 58.67
N THR A 695 4.21 9.37 58.43
CA THR A 695 3.32 8.20 58.54
C THR A 695 2.60 7.95 57.21
N GLY A 696 2.65 6.73 56.69
CA GLY A 696 2.06 6.33 55.42
C GLY A 696 2.87 6.71 54.18
N LEU A 697 4.21 6.71 54.24
CA LEU A 697 5.05 6.95 53.06
C LEU A 697 4.86 5.86 52.01
N THR A 698 4.58 6.23 50.76
CA THR A 698 4.66 5.31 49.63
C THR A 698 5.83 5.72 48.72
N ALA A 699 6.81 4.83 48.56
CA ALA A 699 7.96 5.05 47.70
C ALA A 699 7.90 4.15 46.46
N TYR A 700 7.65 4.75 45.31
CA TYR A 700 7.70 4.10 44.00
C TYR A 700 9.12 4.12 43.47
N VAL A 701 9.68 2.95 43.20
CA VAL A 701 11.04 2.76 42.67
C VAL A 701 10.95 2.30 41.22
N LEU A 702 11.47 3.11 40.29
CA LEU A 702 11.30 2.92 38.85
C LEU A 702 12.58 2.46 38.13
N ASP A 703 13.75 2.81 38.67
CA ASP A 703 15.04 2.63 38.03
C ASP A 703 15.93 1.65 38.82
N THR A 704 16.83 0.95 38.13
CA THR A 704 17.86 0.17 38.83
C THR A 704 18.87 1.14 39.44
N GLY A 705 18.97 1.20 40.78
CA GLY A 705 19.77 2.23 41.45
C GLY A 705 20.24 1.81 42.84
N THR A 706 20.91 2.73 43.55
CA THR A 706 21.27 2.57 44.97
C THR A 706 20.39 3.46 45.83
N TYR A 707 19.53 2.85 46.62
CA TYR A 707 18.58 3.57 47.46
C TYR A 707 18.90 3.31 48.93
N THR A 708 18.88 4.35 49.76
CA THR A 708 19.02 4.20 51.20
C THR A 708 17.75 4.71 51.88
N PHE A 709 17.04 3.84 52.58
CA PHE A 709 15.87 4.20 53.37
C PHE A 709 16.22 4.20 54.85
N THR A 710 15.90 5.30 55.53
CA THR A 710 16.01 5.42 57.00
C THR A 710 14.64 5.77 57.58
N GLY A 711 14.37 5.36 58.83
CA GLY A 711 13.12 5.70 59.54
C GLY A 711 11.87 4.90 59.14
N LEU A 712 11.91 4.14 58.03
CA LEU A 712 10.79 3.34 57.52
C LEU A 712 10.15 2.39 58.57
N ALA A 713 10.94 1.81 59.48
CA ALA A 713 10.43 0.89 60.50
C ALA A 713 9.56 1.58 61.58
N THR A 714 9.65 2.90 61.69
CA THR A 714 8.79 3.68 62.60
C THR A 714 7.46 4.04 61.95
N ASP A 715 7.36 3.94 60.63
CA ASP A 715 6.14 4.13 59.87
C ASP A 715 5.48 2.78 59.55
N THR A 716 4.48 2.41 60.35
CA THR A 716 3.73 1.17 60.15
C THR A 716 2.90 1.15 58.85
N GLY A 717 2.72 2.31 58.21
CA GLY A 717 2.02 2.46 56.93
C GLY A 717 2.95 2.56 55.73
N ALA A 718 4.27 2.51 55.92
CA ALA A 718 5.21 2.70 54.83
C ALA A 718 5.25 1.51 53.85
N VAL A 719 5.27 1.85 52.56
CA VAL A 719 5.31 0.90 51.45
C VAL A 719 6.39 1.30 50.45
N VAL A 720 7.22 0.33 50.05
CA VAL A 720 8.12 0.44 48.90
C VAL A 720 7.54 -0.38 47.76
N ASP A 721 7.18 0.30 46.68
CA ASP A 721 6.61 -0.31 45.48
C ASP A 721 7.68 -0.42 44.39
N LEU A 722 7.97 -1.65 43.97
CA LEU A 722 8.93 -1.94 42.90
C LEU A 722 8.16 -1.99 41.58
N LEU A 723 8.00 -0.83 40.95
CA LEU A 723 7.18 -0.68 39.74
C LEU A 723 7.73 -1.54 38.59
N GLY A 724 6.82 -2.18 37.86
CA GLY A 724 7.16 -3.05 36.73
C GLY A 724 7.93 -4.32 37.10
N GLY A 725 7.98 -4.71 38.38
CA GLY A 725 8.71 -5.90 38.83
C GLY A 725 10.23 -5.71 38.88
N LEU A 726 10.67 -4.47 39.14
CA LEU A 726 12.08 -4.11 39.29
C LEU A 726 12.82 -5.11 40.19
N GLY A 727 13.98 -5.60 39.74
CA GLY A 727 14.70 -6.70 40.39
C GLY A 727 14.29 -8.11 39.97
N GLY A 728 13.35 -8.22 39.03
CA GLY A 728 12.81 -9.51 38.57
C GLY A 728 11.79 -10.10 39.55
N TYR A 729 11.28 -9.29 40.48
CA TYR A 729 10.28 -9.72 41.46
C TYR A 729 8.88 -9.65 40.86
N THR A 730 8.07 -10.65 41.17
CA THR A 730 6.67 -10.74 40.72
C THR A 730 5.69 -10.70 41.90
N THR A 731 6.17 -10.92 43.13
CA THR A 731 5.35 -10.82 44.35
C THR A 731 6.10 -10.20 45.52
N ALA A 732 5.37 -9.58 46.46
CA ALA A 732 5.95 -9.06 47.71
C ALA A 732 6.62 -10.16 48.56
N ALA A 733 6.14 -11.40 48.48
CA ALA A 733 6.75 -12.53 49.17
C ALA A 733 8.14 -12.86 48.64
N GLU A 734 8.36 -12.74 47.33
CA GLU A 734 9.69 -12.89 46.72
C GLU A 734 10.65 -11.79 47.16
N VAL A 735 10.15 -10.55 47.31
CA VAL A 735 10.93 -9.44 47.84
C VAL A 735 11.39 -9.74 49.27
N VAL A 736 10.46 -10.16 50.14
CA VAL A 736 10.77 -10.52 51.53
C VAL A 736 11.79 -11.68 51.59
N ALA A 737 11.65 -12.69 50.73
CA ALA A 737 12.58 -13.81 50.67
C ALA A 737 13.99 -13.41 50.18
N ALA A 738 14.09 -12.31 49.42
CA ALA A 738 15.35 -11.79 48.92
C ALA A 738 16.09 -10.87 49.91
N LEU A 739 15.43 -10.43 50.99
CA LEU A 739 16.06 -9.59 52.02
C LEU A 739 17.24 -10.29 52.68
N ARG A 740 18.35 -9.56 52.82
CA ARG A 740 19.58 -10.01 53.48
C ARG A 740 19.98 -9.04 54.57
N SER A 741 20.45 -9.55 55.71
CA SER A 741 21.09 -8.66 56.69
C SER A 741 22.35 -8.04 56.10
N ASP A 742 22.61 -6.78 56.44
CA ASP A 742 23.85 -6.08 56.09
C ASP A 742 25.02 -6.40 57.05
N GLY A 743 24.78 -7.13 58.15
CA GLY A 743 25.76 -7.42 59.20
C GLY A 743 25.96 -6.30 60.25
N SER A 744 25.23 -5.20 60.13
CA SER A 744 25.30 -4.01 61.00
C SER A 744 23.94 -3.54 61.55
N GLY A 745 22.91 -4.40 61.48
CA GLY A 745 21.56 -4.12 62.00
C GLY A 745 20.61 -3.51 60.98
N GLY A 746 21.00 -3.45 59.70
CA GLY A 746 20.18 -3.07 58.56
C GLY A 746 19.87 -4.24 57.61
N THR A 747 19.20 -3.92 56.51
CA THR A 747 18.76 -4.89 55.49
C THR A 747 19.10 -4.42 54.09
N ASN A 748 19.56 -5.34 53.24
CA ASN A 748 19.78 -5.14 51.82
C ASN A 748 18.74 -5.93 51.01
N LEU A 749 18.19 -5.28 49.99
CA LEU A 749 17.36 -5.87 48.95
C LEU A 749 18.05 -5.66 47.59
N PRO A 750 18.54 -6.73 46.94
CA PRO A 750 19.13 -6.60 45.61
C PRO A 750 18.07 -6.30 44.55
N LEU A 751 18.40 -5.47 43.55
CA LEU A 751 17.52 -5.17 42.40
C LEU A 751 18.06 -5.73 41.07
N GLY A 752 19.02 -6.66 41.14
CA GLY A 752 19.75 -7.16 39.97
C GLY A 752 20.86 -6.21 39.49
N GLY A 753 21.85 -6.74 38.76
CA GLY A 753 23.04 -5.96 38.38
C GLY A 753 23.79 -5.40 39.61
N SER A 754 24.12 -4.09 39.58
CA SER A 754 24.69 -3.35 40.72
C SER A 754 23.65 -2.59 41.57
N GLY A 755 22.35 -2.77 41.32
CA GLY A 755 21.27 -2.07 42.03
C GLY A 755 20.94 -2.68 43.39
N MET A 756 20.66 -1.84 44.38
CA MET A 756 20.36 -2.24 45.76
C MET A 756 19.47 -1.22 46.47
N ILE A 757 18.54 -1.70 47.29
CA ILE A 757 17.89 -0.91 48.33
C ILE A 757 18.48 -1.31 49.68
N HIS A 758 19.01 -0.33 50.40
CA HIS A 758 19.55 -0.47 51.74
C HIS A 758 18.59 0.16 52.76
N PHE A 759 18.04 -0.63 53.67
CA PHE A 759 17.20 -0.20 54.77
C PHE A 759 18.06 -0.09 56.04
N THR A 760 18.48 1.13 56.36
CA THR A 760 19.42 1.37 57.47
C THR A 760 18.73 1.22 58.82
N GLY A 761 19.32 0.41 59.70
CA GLY A 761 18.83 0.22 61.08
C GLY A 761 17.53 -0.59 61.19
N ILE A 762 17.15 -1.32 60.14
CA ILE A 762 15.98 -2.18 60.11
C ILE A 762 16.44 -3.60 59.85
N GLU A 763 16.26 -4.50 60.82
CA GLU A 763 16.57 -5.92 60.63
C GLU A 763 15.58 -6.59 59.68
N PRO A 764 15.99 -7.61 58.90
CA PRO A 764 15.12 -8.23 57.89
C PRO A 764 13.80 -8.75 58.46
N ALA A 765 13.80 -9.25 59.70
CA ALA A 765 12.61 -9.76 60.38
C ALA A 765 11.54 -8.69 60.68
N LYS A 766 11.88 -7.40 60.55
CA LYS A 766 10.97 -6.26 60.74
C LYS A 766 10.32 -5.80 59.44
N LEU A 767 10.74 -6.32 58.29
CA LEU A 767 10.17 -6.02 56.98
C LEU A 767 9.35 -7.22 56.51
N GLY A 768 8.04 -7.00 56.33
CA GLY A 768 7.10 -8.01 55.88
C GLY A 768 6.49 -7.70 54.52
N ALA A 769 5.64 -8.58 54.01
CA ALA A 769 4.96 -8.37 52.73
C ALA A 769 4.11 -7.09 52.70
N ALA A 770 3.67 -6.58 53.85
CA ALA A 770 2.94 -5.32 53.97
C ALA A 770 3.80 -4.09 53.62
N ASN A 771 5.12 -4.19 53.71
CA ASN A 771 6.04 -3.10 53.38
C ASN A 771 6.40 -3.04 51.89
N PHE A 772 5.97 -4.02 51.09
CA PHE A 772 6.35 -4.12 49.69
C PHE A 772 5.14 -4.28 48.77
N ARG A 773 5.23 -3.65 47.60
CA ARG A 773 4.32 -3.87 46.48
C ARG A 773 5.13 -4.11 45.21
N ILE A 774 4.53 -4.83 44.28
CA ILE A 774 5.09 -5.07 42.96
C ILE A 774 4.06 -4.64 41.95
N GLY A 775 4.53 -3.87 40.98
CA GLY A 775 3.89 -3.81 39.68
C GLY A 775 2.81 -2.80 39.68
#